data_AF-A0A102DBW0-F1
#
_entry.id   AF-A0A102DBW0-F1
#
_cell.length_a   1.000
_cell.length_b   1.000
_cell.length_c   1.000
_cell.angle_alpha   90.00
_cell.angle_beta   90.00
_cell.angle_gamma   90.00
#
_symmetry.space_group_name_H-M   'P 1'
#
loop_
_entity.id
_entity.type
_entity.pdbx_description
1 polymer ?
#
loop_
_entity_poly.entity_id
_entity_poly.type
_entity_poly.pdbx_seq_one_letter_code
_entity_poly.pdbx_strand_id
1 'polypeptide(L)'
;MSGIPASEGVIRRNRLAGTTASSHLLDHKPALYALGSFDSRVTVLSQQTRALNLAWSLIETGIVPVQRSDPPCRIAVVGAGFAGLTFAAGLLRKGAACELYIFEQRDTLLPLQQGSDTRWLHPHIYDWPADGSEASAAMLPVLNWTAARSSDVVVQVLGEWAQIVENEESVHLFCNTRHLQLTPCEQDKRKARIEWVGEKRRAADGTIRETEGAARGSSEVFDAVVLAVGFGLEASKASYWRNETLGQPSLNEPRRTFLLSGQGDGAMIDLLRIRISQFRQDRILEELFGNRAGLVAELKAMREDFLNEATGLFDRFEALLSEKSPHRDDMLAVIAKLDRRLRRDTDVVLQLLVRNVAELLEPATSRMSFQNALLVFLLYRCGGFAPSTEKTQALKARFAIENDTVIERHGVRPLDHLKRMLPDKLFGRIEQQRSTDPKTFGLQTALPMWPGGYFGYTGREQDTGTIGDEQRREWRKEYLPGPTALVATSLCGAIVGVVERMQPAAKHFRVTLHRTLSIHGDDLLQQACDYLGKGLEKASATAGRTFPATAATIGAAYRTRRIVRTLKDVKAEDLQAGMADLKLHEAARKMMPEVRFVLAIPILQPEHRHYAPSPVTAILYLDSRDEAFFLNDDMIGEVCAVLQAWARSVETPNGISLGRLRNVQLEPLLDSACASAAETSGTTALTIVENVEPPLVLREFVLNFDHTDLAPATTDATTPPGA
;
A
#
# COMPACT_ATOMS: atom_id res chain seq x y z
N MET A 1 10.54 -21.89 7.97
CA MET A 1 11.90 -21.31 8.14
C MET A 1 12.21 -21.25 9.63
N SER A 2 13.36 -21.79 10.06
CA SER A 2 13.77 -21.79 11.48
C SER A 2 14.09 -20.37 11.93
N GLY A 3 13.50 -19.96 13.07
CA GLY A 3 13.61 -18.60 13.60
C GLY A 3 15.06 -18.21 13.86
N ILE A 4 15.50 -17.13 13.21
CA ILE A 4 16.76 -16.45 13.51
C ILE A 4 16.66 -15.91 14.95
N PRO A 5 17.70 -16.07 15.80
CA PRO A 5 17.73 -15.48 17.14
C PRO A 5 17.42 -13.97 17.07
N ALA A 6 16.60 -13.46 18.00
CA ALA A 6 16.16 -12.06 17.97
C ALA A 6 17.32 -11.05 17.87
N SER A 7 18.48 -11.36 18.46
CA SER A 7 19.70 -10.55 18.36
C SER A 7 20.32 -10.51 16.96
N GLU A 8 20.30 -11.61 16.21
CA GLU A 8 20.79 -11.65 14.82
C GLU A 8 19.82 -10.93 13.85
N GLY A 9 18.51 -11.01 14.12
CA GLY A 9 17.49 -10.27 13.37
C GLY A 9 17.68 -8.76 13.47
N VAL A 10 17.91 -8.25 14.69
CA VAL A 10 18.14 -6.81 14.94
C VAL A 10 19.45 -6.33 14.28
N ILE A 11 20.54 -7.09 14.37
CA ILE A 11 21.82 -6.73 13.73
C ILE A 11 21.67 -6.64 12.21
N ARG A 12 20.97 -7.62 11.60
CA ARG A 12 20.69 -7.62 10.16
C ARG A 12 19.84 -6.41 9.75
N ARG A 13 18.81 -6.06 10.53
CA ARG A 13 17.95 -4.90 10.29
C ARG A 13 18.70 -3.57 10.43
N ASN A 14 19.58 -3.41 11.42
CA ASN A 14 20.41 -2.21 11.57
C ASN A 14 21.36 -2.01 10.38
N ARG A 15 21.95 -3.10 9.87
CA ARG A 15 22.77 -3.04 8.65
C ARG A 15 21.92 -2.63 7.45
N LEU A 16 20.71 -3.18 7.34
CA LEU A 16 19.75 -2.85 6.28
C LEU A 16 19.35 -1.36 6.34
N ALA A 17 19.05 -0.84 7.53
CA ALA A 17 18.77 0.57 7.77
C ALA A 17 19.93 1.46 7.30
N GLY A 18 21.18 1.11 7.65
CA GLY A 18 22.35 1.83 7.18
C GLY A 18 22.47 1.87 5.64
N THR A 19 22.22 0.74 4.97
CA THR A 19 22.24 0.68 3.50
C THR A 19 21.09 1.48 2.87
N THR A 20 19.89 1.44 3.46
CA THR A 20 18.74 2.20 3.00
C THR A 20 18.95 3.70 3.17
N ALA A 21 19.46 4.17 4.31
CA ALA A 21 19.79 5.58 4.50
C ALA A 21 20.82 6.06 3.47
N SER A 22 21.83 5.22 3.20
CA SER A 22 22.89 5.53 2.22
C SER A 22 22.37 5.62 0.78
N SER A 23 21.39 4.80 0.39
CA SER A 23 20.83 4.85 -0.97
C SER A 23 20.04 6.13 -1.26
N HIS A 24 19.59 6.83 -0.22
CA HIS A 24 18.89 8.11 -0.35
C HIS A 24 19.83 9.31 -0.28
N LEU A 25 21.07 9.12 0.16
CA LEU A 25 22.01 10.20 0.43
C LEU A 25 22.73 10.66 -0.85
N LEU A 26 22.67 11.96 -1.12
CA LEU A 26 23.32 12.62 -2.26
C LEU A 26 24.62 13.33 -1.90
N ASP A 27 24.73 13.83 -0.67
CA ASP A 27 25.95 14.48 -0.17
C ASP A 27 25.98 14.39 1.37
N HIS A 28 27.19 14.38 1.95
CA HIS A 28 27.38 14.28 3.40
C HIS A 28 27.64 15.64 4.07
N LYS A 29 27.95 16.70 3.29
CA LYS A 29 28.41 18.00 3.80
C LYS A 29 27.81 19.14 2.98
N PRO A 30 26.51 19.43 3.17
CA PRO A 30 25.62 18.94 4.25
C PRO A 30 24.97 17.57 3.98
N ALA A 31 24.40 16.93 5.00
CA ALA A 31 23.60 15.72 4.83
C ALA A 31 22.36 16.01 3.99
N LEU A 32 22.40 15.58 2.73
CA LEU A 32 21.37 15.85 1.72
C LEU A 32 20.79 14.52 1.23
N TYR A 33 19.51 14.30 1.47
CA TYR A 33 18.78 13.13 1.01
C TYR A 33 17.85 13.51 -0.14
N ALA A 34 17.52 12.56 -1.00
CA ALA A 34 16.48 12.70 -2.02
C ALA A 34 15.43 11.60 -1.88
N LEU A 35 14.21 11.87 -2.35
CA LEU A 35 13.12 10.90 -2.44
C LEU A 35 12.71 10.72 -3.90
N GLY A 36 13.08 9.58 -4.47
CA GLY A 36 12.64 9.11 -5.78
C GLY A 36 13.15 9.90 -6.98
N SER A 37 14.11 10.82 -6.83
CA SER A 37 14.52 11.74 -7.91
C SER A 37 15.21 11.06 -9.10
N PHE A 38 15.74 9.85 -8.93
CA PHE A 38 16.47 9.12 -9.97
C PHE A 38 15.82 7.81 -10.39
N ASP A 39 14.71 7.44 -9.76
CA ASP A 39 14.04 6.16 -10.00
C ASP A 39 13.21 6.17 -11.29
N SER A 40 13.15 5.02 -11.95
CA SER A 40 12.25 4.74 -13.06
C SER A 40 10.96 4.09 -12.54
N ARG A 41 9.86 4.22 -13.31
CA ARG A 41 8.52 3.66 -13.01
C ARG A 41 7.98 4.05 -11.64
N VAL A 42 7.39 5.23 -11.56
CA VAL A 42 7.03 5.81 -10.26
C VAL A 42 5.55 6.08 -10.11
N THR A 43 5.02 5.55 -9.03
CA THR A 43 3.62 5.65 -8.58
C THR A 43 3.58 6.44 -7.28
N VAL A 44 2.39 6.90 -6.88
CA VAL A 44 2.19 7.54 -5.57
C VAL A 44 2.62 6.59 -4.44
N LEU A 45 2.19 5.33 -4.48
CA LEU A 45 2.56 4.31 -3.50
C LEU A 45 4.08 4.15 -3.38
N SER A 46 4.79 3.98 -4.50
CA SER A 46 6.25 3.76 -4.44
C SER A 46 7.02 4.99 -3.94
N GLN A 47 6.47 6.20 -4.07
CA GLN A 47 7.03 7.41 -3.45
C GLN A 47 6.82 7.44 -1.93
N GLN A 48 5.63 7.08 -1.46
CA GLN A 48 5.34 6.99 -0.03
C GLN A 48 6.15 5.88 0.64
N THR A 49 6.31 4.72 -0.02
CA THR A 49 7.15 3.63 0.50
C THR A 49 8.60 4.05 0.65
N ARG A 50 9.20 4.73 -0.35
CA ARG A 50 10.56 5.28 -0.23
C ARG A 50 10.68 6.29 0.90
N ALA A 51 9.67 7.15 1.07
CA ALA A 51 9.63 8.11 2.17
C ALA A 51 9.61 7.43 3.55
N LEU A 52 8.79 6.39 3.74
CA LEU A 52 8.78 5.61 4.97
C LEU A 52 10.07 4.80 5.18
N ASN A 53 10.65 4.26 4.10
CA ASN A 53 11.96 3.61 4.16
C ASN A 53 13.05 4.57 4.65
N LEU A 54 13.07 5.81 4.16
CA LEU A 54 14.00 6.82 4.63
C LEU A 54 13.74 7.14 6.11
N ALA A 55 12.51 7.44 6.50
CA ALA A 55 12.16 7.75 7.90
C ALA A 55 12.58 6.62 8.87
N TRP A 56 12.22 5.37 8.55
CA TRP A 56 12.65 4.17 9.27
C TRP A 56 14.17 4.11 9.39
N SER A 57 14.88 4.25 8.27
CA SER A 57 16.33 4.12 8.23
C SER A 57 17.05 5.19 9.06
N LEU A 58 16.59 6.44 9.05
CA LEU A 58 17.20 7.52 9.83
C LEU A 58 16.97 7.36 11.33
N ILE A 59 15.84 6.79 11.73
CA ILE A 59 15.52 6.51 13.13
C ILE A 59 16.36 5.34 13.65
N GLU A 60 16.38 4.20 12.94
CA GLU A 60 17.10 3.00 13.38
C GLU A 60 18.62 3.20 13.38
N THR A 61 19.16 4.01 12.46
CA THR A 61 20.59 4.38 12.47
C THR A 61 20.92 5.45 13.52
N GLY A 62 19.91 6.08 14.12
CA GLY A 62 20.07 7.14 15.10
C GLY A 62 20.53 8.48 14.54
N ILE A 63 20.45 8.66 13.22
CA ILE A 63 20.65 9.98 12.57
C ILE A 63 19.56 10.94 13.03
N VAL A 64 18.32 10.46 13.16
CA VAL A 64 17.23 11.21 13.77
C VAL A 64 17.00 10.68 15.19
N PRO A 65 17.16 11.53 16.23
CA PRO A 65 16.94 11.11 17.60
C PRO A 65 15.46 10.90 17.89
N VAL A 66 15.18 10.02 18.85
CA VAL A 66 13.81 9.70 19.32
C VAL A 66 13.69 9.76 20.84
N GLN A 67 14.79 10.03 21.56
CA GLN A 67 14.75 10.20 23.00
C GLN A 67 14.47 11.67 23.32
N ARG A 68 13.57 11.92 24.28
CA ARG A 68 13.20 13.29 24.69
C ARG A 68 14.36 14.09 25.29
N SER A 69 15.39 13.40 25.79
CA SER A 69 16.61 14.02 26.31
C SER A 69 17.57 14.50 25.22
N ASP A 70 17.42 14.00 24.00
CA ASP A 70 18.28 14.38 22.89
C ASP A 70 17.94 15.80 22.42
N PRO A 71 18.92 16.63 22.04
CA PRO A 71 18.64 17.91 21.41
C PRO A 71 17.89 17.67 20.10
N PRO A 72 16.82 18.45 19.82
CA PRO A 72 16.03 18.23 18.62
C PRO A 72 16.85 18.48 17.36
N CYS A 73 16.72 17.57 16.39
CA CYS A 73 17.34 17.68 15.08
C CYS A 73 16.48 18.56 14.17
N ARG A 74 17.06 19.54 13.49
CA ARG A 74 16.35 20.40 12.53
C ARG A 74 16.42 19.80 11.15
N ILE A 75 15.26 19.48 10.57
CA ILE A 75 15.18 18.81 9.28
C ILE A 75 14.36 19.68 8.31
N ALA A 76 14.96 20.02 7.17
CA ALA A 76 14.24 20.65 6.07
C ALA A 76 13.70 19.59 5.10
N VAL A 77 12.42 19.67 4.77
CA VAL A 77 11.76 18.85 3.74
C VAL A 77 11.34 19.78 2.60
N VAL A 78 11.96 19.61 1.43
CA VAL A 78 11.68 20.46 0.26
C VAL A 78 10.74 19.73 -0.69
N GLY A 79 9.47 20.13 -0.68
CA GLY A 79 8.36 19.56 -1.43
C GLY A 79 7.28 19.00 -0.50
N ALA A 80 6.06 19.52 -0.57
CA ALA A 80 4.92 19.06 0.23
C ALA A 80 3.94 18.19 -0.58
N GLY A 81 4.52 17.33 -1.43
CA GLY A 81 3.80 16.25 -2.11
C GLY A 81 3.72 14.98 -1.26
N PHE A 82 3.25 13.88 -1.84
CA PHE A 82 3.05 12.60 -1.13
C PHE A 82 4.32 12.13 -0.39
N ALA A 83 5.48 12.15 -1.06
CA ALA A 83 6.73 11.70 -0.46
C ALA A 83 7.15 12.55 0.77
N GLY A 84 7.10 13.89 0.63
CA GLY A 84 7.55 14.79 1.70
C GLY A 84 6.65 14.74 2.93
N LEU A 85 5.34 14.74 2.72
CA LEU A 85 4.37 14.60 3.80
C LEU A 85 4.45 13.23 4.48
N THR A 86 4.59 12.15 3.71
CA THR A 86 4.75 10.81 4.28
C THR A 86 6.04 10.66 5.08
N PHE A 87 7.16 11.22 4.62
CA PHE A 87 8.42 11.21 5.37
C PHE A 87 8.26 11.94 6.72
N ALA A 88 7.70 13.16 6.70
CA ALA A 88 7.44 13.94 7.90
C ALA A 88 6.50 13.21 8.86
N ALA A 89 5.37 12.69 8.34
CA ALA A 89 4.40 11.92 9.12
C ALA A 89 5.03 10.66 9.73
N GLY A 90 5.90 9.97 9.00
CA GLY A 90 6.65 8.82 9.51
C GLY A 90 7.52 9.17 10.72
N LEU A 91 8.23 10.30 10.70
CA LEU A 91 9.03 10.78 11.83
C LEU A 91 8.16 11.15 13.04
N LEU A 92 7.06 11.89 12.81
CA LEU A 92 6.13 12.31 13.86
C LEU A 92 5.47 11.11 14.54
N ARG A 93 5.00 10.13 13.77
CA ARG A 93 4.41 8.87 14.28
C ARG A 93 5.38 8.08 15.16
N LYS A 94 6.68 8.21 14.91
CA LYS A 94 7.75 7.58 15.69
C LYS A 94 8.19 8.41 16.90
N GLY A 95 7.59 9.59 17.12
CA GLY A 95 7.95 10.49 18.20
C GLY A 95 9.38 11.01 18.08
N ALA A 96 9.85 11.23 16.85
CA ALA A 96 11.18 11.76 16.59
C ALA A 96 11.37 13.13 17.28
N ALA A 97 12.49 13.30 17.97
CA ALA A 97 12.90 14.57 18.55
C ALA A 97 13.46 15.46 17.44
N CYS A 98 12.56 16.09 16.66
CA CYS A 98 12.95 16.93 15.54
C CYS A 98 12.06 18.17 15.38
N GLU A 99 12.61 19.23 14.79
CA GLU A 99 11.87 20.36 14.25
C GLU A 99 11.82 20.21 12.73
N LEU A 100 10.61 20.12 12.18
CA LEU A 100 10.37 19.88 10.76
C LEU A 100 10.03 21.19 10.04
N TYR A 101 10.79 21.53 9.01
CA TYR A 101 10.51 22.67 8.15
C TYR A 101 10.15 22.17 6.75
N ILE A 102 8.88 22.30 6.38
CA ILE A 102 8.36 21.82 5.10
C ILE A 102 8.19 23.01 4.16
N PHE A 103 8.81 22.94 2.99
CA PHE A 103 8.79 24.00 1.98
C PHE A 103 8.06 23.53 0.72
N GLU A 104 6.96 24.20 0.38
CA GLU A 104 6.23 23.99 -0.86
C GLU A 104 6.31 25.25 -1.74
N GLN A 105 6.63 25.06 -3.01
CA GLN A 105 6.73 26.15 -3.98
C GLN A 105 5.33 26.71 -4.32
N ARG A 106 4.31 25.86 -4.29
CA ARG A 106 2.92 26.22 -4.60
C ARG A 106 2.16 26.67 -3.35
N ASP A 107 0.97 27.20 -3.57
CA ASP A 107 0.12 27.78 -2.52
C ASP A 107 -0.49 26.73 -1.57
N THR A 108 -0.42 25.46 -1.94
CA THR A 108 -1.17 24.37 -1.32
C THR A 108 -0.35 23.08 -1.29
N LEU A 109 -0.71 22.19 -0.37
CA LEU A 109 -0.16 20.84 -0.24
C LEU A 109 -0.63 19.95 -1.41
N LEU A 110 0.17 18.96 -1.79
CA LEU A 110 -0.14 18.02 -2.89
C LEU A 110 -0.60 18.72 -4.20
N PRO A 111 0.07 19.80 -4.65
CA PRO A 111 -0.48 20.74 -5.63
C PRO A 111 -0.66 20.17 -7.04
N LEU A 112 0.00 19.05 -7.36
CA LEU A 112 -0.14 18.39 -8.66
C LEU A 112 -1.48 17.64 -8.74
N GLN A 113 -1.79 16.85 -7.72
CA GLN A 113 -2.96 15.96 -7.69
C GLN A 113 -4.23 16.65 -7.21
N GLN A 114 -4.10 17.75 -6.46
CA GLN A 114 -5.25 18.48 -5.94
C GLN A 114 -6.13 19.02 -7.07
N GLY A 115 -7.43 18.72 -6.99
CA GLY A 115 -8.42 19.09 -8.00
C GLY A 115 -8.33 18.32 -9.33
N SER A 116 -7.52 17.25 -9.39
CA SER A 116 -7.45 16.37 -10.55
C SER A 116 -8.53 15.28 -10.48
N ASP A 117 -9.65 15.49 -11.17
CA ASP A 117 -10.79 14.57 -11.18
C ASP A 117 -10.76 13.59 -12.35
N THR A 118 -9.96 13.89 -13.37
CA THR A 118 -9.87 13.07 -14.60
C THR A 118 -8.85 11.94 -14.53
N ARG A 119 -8.12 11.83 -13.40
CA ARG A 119 -7.11 10.80 -13.16
C ARG A 119 -7.58 9.88 -12.04
N TRP A 120 -7.56 8.58 -12.33
CA TRP A 120 -7.78 7.55 -11.33
C TRP A 120 -6.44 7.13 -10.75
N LEU A 121 -6.31 7.14 -9.43
CA LEU A 121 -5.16 6.63 -8.72
C LEU A 121 -5.53 5.29 -8.11
N HIS A 122 -4.73 4.28 -8.43
CA HIS A 122 -4.83 2.96 -7.81
C HIS A 122 -3.42 2.55 -7.35
N PRO A 123 -3.26 2.07 -6.10
CA PRO A 123 -1.95 1.86 -5.50
C PRO A 123 -1.16 0.74 -6.19
N HIS A 124 -1.83 -0.38 -6.53
CA HIS A 124 -1.18 -1.60 -6.98
C HIS A 124 -1.47 -2.01 -8.44
N ILE A 125 -2.30 -1.27 -9.19
CA ILE A 125 -2.84 -1.79 -10.47
C ILE A 125 -1.76 -1.94 -11.55
N TYR A 126 -0.71 -1.11 -11.50
CA TYR A 126 0.41 -1.22 -12.43
C TYR A 126 1.17 -2.55 -12.31
N ASP A 127 1.02 -3.25 -11.18
CA ASP A 127 1.59 -4.58 -10.96
C ASP A 127 0.69 -5.71 -11.47
N TRP A 128 -0.50 -5.42 -12.00
CA TRP A 128 -1.37 -6.45 -12.54
C TRP A 128 -0.68 -7.26 -13.67
N PRO A 129 -0.80 -8.61 -13.69
CA PRO A 129 -1.69 -9.46 -12.88
C PRO A 129 -1.00 -10.13 -11.65
N ALA A 130 -0.09 -9.44 -10.95
CA ALA A 130 0.47 -9.98 -9.71
C ALA A 130 -0.61 -10.18 -8.62
N ASP A 131 -0.35 -11.09 -7.67
CA ASP A 131 -1.22 -11.22 -6.49
C ASP A 131 -1.25 -9.90 -5.72
N GLY A 132 -2.41 -9.54 -5.16
CA GLY A 132 -2.57 -8.26 -4.46
C GLY A 132 -2.65 -7.01 -5.35
N SER A 133 -2.42 -7.13 -6.67
CA SER A 133 -2.43 -5.98 -7.59
C SER A 133 -3.80 -5.27 -7.70
N GLU A 134 -4.88 -5.99 -7.38
CA GLU A 134 -6.25 -5.50 -7.39
C GLU A 134 -6.70 -4.93 -6.03
N ALA A 135 -5.80 -4.85 -5.04
CA ALA A 135 -6.12 -4.24 -3.76
C ALA A 135 -6.35 -2.73 -3.92
N SER A 136 -7.55 -2.27 -3.53
CA SER A 136 -7.93 -0.86 -3.62
C SER A 136 -7.15 0.00 -2.62
N ALA A 137 -6.85 -0.51 -1.43
CA ALA A 137 -6.10 0.23 -0.41
C ALA A 137 -4.59 0.18 -0.66
N ALA A 138 -3.88 1.27 -0.36
CA ALA A 138 -2.42 1.34 -0.45
C ALA A 138 -1.71 0.51 0.64
N MET A 139 -2.45 0.09 1.67
CA MET A 139 -1.97 -0.70 2.81
C MET A 139 -0.78 -0.05 3.54
N LEU A 140 -0.70 1.28 3.53
CA LEU A 140 0.36 2.02 4.21
C LEU A 140 0.02 2.17 5.71
N PRO A 141 1.02 2.12 6.61
CA PRO A 141 0.80 2.32 8.04
C PRO A 141 0.63 3.80 8.41
N VAL A 142 0.95 4.72 7.49
CA VAL A 142 0.96 6.18 7.68
C VAL A 142 0.54 6.86 6.37
N LEU A 143 -0.44 7.76 6.43
CA LEU A 143 -1.01 8.44 5.26
C LEU A 143 -1.55 7.46 4.22
N ASN A 144 -2.35 6.50 4.69
CA ASN A 144 -3.00 5.52 3.84
C ASN A 144 -4.10 6.15 2.98
N TRP A 145 -4.47 5.46 1.92
CA TRP A 145 -5.54 5.87 1.02
C TRP A 145 -6.07 4.67 0.24
N THR A 146 -7.28 4.81 -0.30
CA THR A 146 -7.91 3.84 -1.19
C THR A 146 -8.06 4.41 -2.59
N ALA A 147 -8.07 3.52 -3.59
CA ALA A 147 -8.15 3.85 -5.00
C ALA A 147 -9.37 4.74 -5.26
N ALA A 148 -9.12 5.91 -5.85
CA ALA A 148 -10.12 6.93 -6.10
C ALA A 148 -9.65 7.88 -7.20
N ARG A 149 -10.45 8.91 -7.49
CA ARG A 149 -9.97 10.05 -8.28
C ARG A 149 -8.80 10.69 -7.54
N SER A 150 -7.86 11.24 -8.30
CA SER A 150 -6.64 11.85 -7.76
C SER A 150 -6.95 12.95 -6.73
N SER A 151 -8.01 13.74 -6.95
CA SER A 151 -8.53 14.72 -6.00
C SER A 151 -9.02 14.09 -4.68
N ASP A 152 -9.78 13.00 -4.75
CA ASP A 152 -10.30 12.30 -3.57
C ASP A 152 -9.17 11.63 -2.76
N VAL A 153 -8.15 11.08 -3.43
CA VAL A 153 -6.96 10.54 -2.74
C VAL A 153 -6.23 11.63 -1.97
N VAL A 154 -6.12 12.85 -2.52
CA VAL A 154 -5.55 14.00 -1.81
C VAL A 154 -6.36 14.32 -0.55
N VAL A 155 -7.69 14.29 -0.60
CA VAL A 155 -8.55 14.52 0.57
C VAL A 155 -8.30 13.46 1.65
N GLN A 156 -8.21 12.18 1.28
CA GLN A 156 -7.93 11.09 2.22
C GLN A 156 -6.58 11.30 2.92
N VAL A 157 -5.52 11.55 2.16
CA VAL A 157 -4.17 11.74 2.71
C VAL A 157 -4.05 13.00 3.56
N LEU A 158 -4.66 14.11 3.15
CA LEU A 158 -4.67 15.34 3.95
C LEU A 158 -5.50 15.18 5.23
N GLY A 159 -6.55 14.35 5.21
CA GLY A 159 -7.31 14.00 6.41
C GLY A 159 -6.45 13.29 7.46
N GLU A 160 -5.68 12.27 7.05
CA GLU A 160 -4.74 11.59 7.96
C GLU A 160 -3.59 12.52 8.40
N TRP A 161 -3.05 13.32 7.48
CA TRP A 161 -2.00 14.29 7.79
C TRP A 161 -2.45 15.29 8.87
N ALA A 162 -3.65 15.87 8.73
CA ALA A 162 -4.20 16.82 9.68
C ALA A 162 -4.29 16.21 11.09
N GLN A 163 -4.73 14.95 11.21
CA GLN A 163 -4.80 14.24 12.49
C GLN A 163 -3.42 14.04 13.13
N ILE A 164 -2.39 13.78 12.33
CA ILE A 164 -1.02 13.58 12.83
C ILE A 164 -0.42 14.89 13.34
N VAL A 165 -0.71 16.03 12.70
CA VAL A 165 -0.05 17.31 13.01
C VAL A 165 -0.89 18.28 13.83
N GLU A 166 -2.14 17.95 14.17
CA GLU A 166 -3.10 18.87 14.83
C GLU A 166 -2.53 19.54 16.08
N ASN A 167 -1.68 18.82 16.83
CA ASN A 167 -1.06 19.29 18.08
C ASN A 167 0.49 19.36 18.02
N GLU A 168 1.06 19.30 16.81
CA GLU A 168 2.51 19.30 16.62
C GLU A 168 3.04 20.71 16.35
N GLU A 169 3.54 21.38 17.41
CA GLU A 169 4.17 22.70 17.29
C GLU A 169 5.54 22.67 16.62
N SER A 170 6.14 21.48 16.52
CA SER A 170 7.44 21.19 15.91
C SER A 170 7.42 21.25 14.38
N VAL A 171 6.25 21.44 13.75
CA VAL A 171 6.08 21.44 12.30
C VAL A 171 5.86 22.86 11.78
N HIS A 172 6.77 23.31 10.94
CA HIS A 172 6.74 24.62 10.29
C HIS A 172 6.52 24.45 8.79
N LEU A 173 5.33 24.80 8.31
CA LEU A 173 4.99 24.73 6.89
C LEU A 173 5.10 26.11 6.23
N PHE A 174 5.77 26.15 5.08
CA PHE A 174 5.88 27.32 4.23
C PHE A 174 5.39 27.00 2.81
N CYS A 175 4.35 27.70 2.37
CA CYS A 175 3.85 27.64 1.00
C CYS A 175 4.26 28.88 0.21
N ASN A 176 4.02 28.86 -1.11
CA ASN A 176 4.49 29.89 -2.04
C ASN A 176 5.99 30.17 -1.92
N THR A 177 6.76 29.14 -1.57
CA THR A 177 8.18 29.27 -1.29
C THR A 177 8.95 29.60 -2.56
N ARG A 178 9.74 30.65 -2.52
CA ARG A 178 10.58 31.18 -3.61
C ARG A 178 11.96 31.48 -3.06
N HIS A 179 12.93 31.66 -3.96
CA HIS A 179 14.32 31.98 -3.58
C HIS A 179 14.89 30.99 -2.56
N LEU A 180 14.46 29.72 -2.59
CA LEU A 180 14.99 28.68 -1.72
C LEU A 180 16.41 28.36 -2.18
N GLN A 181 17.40 28.78 -1.39
CA GLN A 181 18.82 28.58 -1.67
C GLN A 181 19.46 27.78 -0.55
N LEU A 182 20.04 26.64 -0.92
CA LEU A 182 20.78 25.78 0.00
C LEU A 182 22.27 26.10 -0.08
N THR A 183 22.91 26.37 1.05
CA THR A 183 24.37 26.59 1.14
C THR A 183 24.94 25.82 2.34
N PRO A 184 26.24 25.46 2.33
CA PRO A 184 26.88 24.93 3.54
C PRO A 184 26.89 25.99 4.64
N CYS A 185 26.60 25.60 5.88
CA CYS A 185 26.74 26.52 7.02
C CYS A 185 28.23 26.87 7.24
N GLU A 186 28.51 28.16 7.46
CA GLU A 186 29.88 28.65 7.66
C GLU A 186 30.53 28.09 8.94
N GLN A 187 29.73 27.91 9.99
CA GLN A 187 30.18 27.47 11.31
C GLN A 187 30.34 25.95 11.39
N ASP A 188 29.48 25.18 10.72
CA ASP A 188 29.60 23.72 10.60
C ASP A 188 29.19 23.26 9.20
N LYS A 189 30.18 22.90 8.38
CA LYS A 189 29.95 22.44 6.99
C LYS A 189 29.16 21.14 6.87
N ARG A 190 28.88 20.43 7.98
CA ARG A 190 27.96 19.28 8.01
C ARG A 190 26.50 19.70 8.02
N LYS A 191 26.21 20.95 8.42
CA LYS A 191 24.87 21.53 8.43
C LYS A 191 24.60 22.34 7.16
N ALA A 192 23.35 22.40 6.76
CA ALA A 192 22.89 23.22 5.64
C ALA A 192 22.30 24.53 6.17
N ARG A 193 22.64 25.66 5.57
CA ARG A 193 21.87 26.90 5.69
C ARG A 193 20.91 26.97 4.52
N ILE A 194 19.62 27.13 4.79
CA ILE A 194 18.61 27.40 3.76
C ILE A 194 18.10 28.81 3.97
N GLU A 195 18.13 29.60 2.90
CA GLU A 195 17.47 30.91 2.83
C GLU A 195 16.26 30.78 1.91
N TRP A 196 15.13 31.39 2.26
CA TRP A 196 13.91 31.32 1.47
C TRP A 196 13.04 32.57 1.65
N VAL A 197 12.12 32.78 0.72
CA VAL A 197 10.99 33.68 0.86
C VAL A 197 9.73 32.83 0.80
N GLY A 198 8.87 32.87 1.82
CA GLY A 198 7.67 32.04 1.84
C GLY A 198 6.61 32.54 2.79
N GLU A 199 5.43 31.95 2.69
CA GLU A 199 4.27 32.26 3.52
C GLU A 199 4.11 31.15 4.55
N LYS A 200 4.24 31.48 5.83
CA LYS A 200 4.02 30.52 6.90
C LYS A 200 2.55 30.11 6.91
N ARG A 201 2.29 28.80 6.91
CA ARG A 201 0.96 28.20 6.90
C ARG A 201 0.74 27.31 8.12
N ARG A 202 -0.52 27.05 8.43
CA ARG A 202 -0.90 26.01 9.39
C ARG A 202 -0.50 24.65 8.82
N ALA A 203 0.23 23.86 9.60
CA ALA A 203 0.70 22.55 9.16
C ALA A 203 -0.47 21.62 8.79
N ALA A 204 -1.57 21.63 9.57
CA ALA A 204 -2.69 20.71 9.41
C ALA A 204 -3.40 20.79 8.06
N ASP A 205 -3.59 22.00 7.52
CA ASP A 205 -4.45 22.22 6.35
C ASP A 205 -3.83 23.15 5.28
N GLY A 206 -2.64 23.70 5.51
CA GLY A 206 -1.99 24.64 4.59
C GLY A 206 -2.62 26.03 4.55
N THR A 207 -3.60 26.32 5.42
CA THR A 207 -4.27 27.63 5.46
C THR A 207 -3.45 28.69 6.20
N ILE A 208 -3.80 29.96 5.96
CA ILE A 208 -3.20 31.14 6.60
C ILE A 208 -3.81 31.32 7.99
N ARG A 209 -3.00 31.64 9.01
CA ARG A 209 -3.53 32.13 10.30
C ARG A 209 -3.84 33.62 10.15
N GLU A 210 -4.85 34.13 10.86
CA GLU A 210 -5.28 35.54 10.74
C GLU A 210 -4.13 36.57 10.90
N THR A 211 -3.05 36.21 11.60
CA THR A 211 -1.86 37.05 11.84
C THR A 211 -0.59 36.62 11.07
N GLU A 212 -0.61 35.50 10.34
CA GLU A 212 0.54 34.91 9.63
C GLU A 212 0.15 34.59 8.18
N GLY A 213 0.68 35.32 7.19
CA GLY A 213 0.35 35.06 5.77
C GLY A 213 1.08 35.90 4.73
N ALA A 214 1.72 37.01 5.14
CA ALA A 214 2.60 37.75 4.23
C ALA A 214 3.86 36.93 3.92
N ALA A 215 4.28 36.90 2.65
CA ALA A 215 5.55 36.31 2.27
C ALA A 215 6.70 37.06 2.93
N ARG A 216 7.58 36.33 3.63
CA ARG A 216 8.75 36.89 4.33
C ARG A 216 10.01 36.14 3.95
N GLY A 217 11.09 36.90 3.82
CA GLY A 217 12.44 36.35 3.71
C GLY A 217 12.93 35.87 5.08
N SER A 218 13.44 34.64 5.12
CA SER A 218 13.94 33.99 6.33
C SER A 218 15.13 33.10 5.99
N SER A 219 15.91 32.74 7.00
CA SER A 219 17.01 31.79 6.88
C SER A 219 17.12 30.94 8.11
N GLU A 220 17.47 29.66 7.96
CA GLU A 220 17.76 28.76 9.08
C GLU A 220 18.84 27.73 8.76
N VAL A 221 19.38 27.13 9.81
CA VAL A 221 20.38 26.06 9.78
C VAL A 221 19.75 24.72 10.13
N PHE A 222 20.03 23.72 9.30
CA PHE A 222 19.46 22.38 9.34
C PHE A 222 20.55 21.32 9.47
N ASP A 223 20.27 20.29 10.25
CA ASP A 223 21.13 19.12 10.41
C ASP A 223 21.00 18.16 9.21
N ALA A 224 19.82 18.09 8.60
CA ALA A 224 19.56 17.32 7.40
C ALA A 224 18.57 18.03 6.47
N VAL A 225 18.72 17.80 5.16
CA VAL A 225 17.80 18.28 4.13
C VAL A 225 17.30 17.10 3.32
N VAL A 226 15.99 17.00 3.14
CA VAL A 226 15.32 15.96 2.34
C VAL A 226 14.65 16.62 1.14
N LEU A 227 15.15 16.29 -0.06
CA LEU A 227 14.58 16.74 -1.33
C LEU A 227 13.44 15.81 -1.72
N ALA A 228 12.22 16.25 -1.44
CA ALA A 228 10.95 15.58 -1.76
C ALA A 228 10.24 16.24 -2.95
N VAL A 229 11.00 16.78 -3.89
CA VAL A 229 10.52 17.56 -5.06
C VAL A 229 9.77 16.71 -6.09
N GLY A 230 9.75 15.40 -5.89
CA GLY A 230 9.23 14.42 -6.83
C GLY A 230 9.87 14.56 -8.21
N PHE A 231 9.09 14.27 -9.24
CA PHE A 231 9.49 14.39 -10.64
C PHE A 231 9.35 15.82 -11.16
N GLY A 232 8.61 16.66 -10.44
CA GLY A 232 8.18 17.98 -10.88
C GLY A 232 7.28 17.94 -12.13
N LEU A 233 7.31 19.01 -12.91
CA LEU A 233 6.41 19.20 -14.05
C LEU A 233 7.02 18.72 -15.36
N GLU A 234 6.18 18.13 -16.21
CA GLU A 234 6.52 17.86 -17.60
C GLU A 234 6.87 19.18 -18.31
N ALA A 235 7.76 19.12 -19.31
CA ALA A 235 8.09 20.28 -20.12
C ALA A 235 6.97 20.69 -21.09
N SER A 236 5.91 19.87 -21.21
CA SER A 236 4.78 20.11 -22.09
C SER A 236 3.85 21.22 -21.57
N LYS A 237 3.09 21.84 -22.48
CA LYS A 237 2.19 22.96 -22.14
C LYS A 237 1.06 22.58 -21.18
N ALA A 238 0.58 21.34 -21.25
CA ALA A 238 -0.53 20.84 -20.44
C ALA A 238 -0.07 19.68 -19.56
N SER A 239 0.01 19.92 -18.24
CA SER A 239 0.41 18.90 -17.27
C SER A 239 -0.55 17.71 -17.28
N TYR A 240 0.00 16.50 -17.18
CA TYR A 240 -0.75 15.25 -17.01
C TYR A 240 -1.83 15.32 -15.93
N TRP A 241 -1.62 16.09 -14.87
CA TRP A 241 -2.53 16.16 -13.72
C TRP A 241 -3.69 17.15 -13.88
N ARG A 242 -3.73 17.94 -14.95
CA ARG A 242 -4.83 18.91 -15.15
C ARG A 242 -6.06 18.23 -15.73
N ASN A 243 -7.22 18.68 -15.27
CA ASN A 243 -8.50 18.26 -15.85
C ASN A 243 -8.56 18.67 -17.33
N GLU A 244 -9.02 17.74 -18.15
CA GLU A 244 -9.20 17.91 -19.59
C GLU A 244 -10.39 17.06 -20.08
N THR A 245 -10.66 17.11 -21.39
CA THR A 245 -11.82 16.48 -22.03
C THR A 245 -11.48 15.30 -22.94
N LEU A 246 -10.23 14.82 -22.96
CA LEU A 246 -9.74 13.68 -23.77
C LEU A 246 -10.58 12.42 -23.57
N GLY A 247 -10.99 12.13 -22.33
CA GLY A 247 -11.82 10.98 -21.99
C GLY A 247 -13.33 11.19 -22.19
N GLN A 248 -13.75 12.33 -22.74
CA GLN A 248 -15.15 12.71 -22.92
C GLN A 248 -15.50 12.82 -24.42
N PRO A 249 -16.77 12.56 -24.80
CA PRO A 249 -17.24 12.84 -26.16
C PRO A 249 -17.06 14.33 -26.51
N SER A 250 -16.70 14.60 -27.76
CA SER A 250 -16.68 15.98 -28.26
C SER A 250 -18.12 16.52 -28.37
N LEU A 251 -18.34 17.74 -27.89
CA LEU A 251 -19.64 18.43 -28.03
C LEU A 251 -19.73 19.25 -29.32
N ASN A 252 -18.58 19.57 -29.94
CA ASN A 252 -18.51 20.48 -31.09
C ASN A 252 -18.38 19.73 -32.42
N GLU A 253 -17.81 18.53 -32.39
CA GLU A 253 -17.45 17.78 -33.59
C GLU A 253 -17.82 16.31 -33.43
N PRO A 254 -18.33 15.66 -34.48
CA PRO A 254 -18.69 14.24 -34.42
C PRO A 254 -17.49 13.31 -34.33
N ARG A 255 -16.32 13.74 -34.84
CA ARG A 255 -15.10 12.94 -34.85
C ARG A 255 -13.85 13.81 -34.73
N ARG A 256 -12.90 13.41 -33.89
CA ARG A 256 -11.66 14.17 -33.63
C ARG A 256 -10.41 13.29 -33.71
N THR A 257 -9.37 13.77 -34.39
CA THR A 257 -8.08 13.08 -34.49
C THR A 257 -7.05 13.69 -33.54
N PHE A 258 -6.42 12.84 -32.73
CA PHE A 258 -5.37 13.21 -31.78
C PHE A 258 -4.01 12.71 -32.24
N LEU A 259 -2.97 13.51 -31.97
CA LEU A 259 -1.58 13.07 -32.06
C LEU A 259 -1.03 12.89 -30.66
N LEU A 260 -0.64 11.67 -30.31
CA LEU A 260 -0.01 11.36 -29.03
C LEU A 260 1.49 11.11 -29.22
N SER A 261 2.31 11.86 -28.51
CA SER A 261 3.77 11.73 -28.49
C SER A 261 4.25 11.38 -27.08
N GLY A 262 4.67 10.14 -26.88
CA GLY A 262 5.13 9.62 -25.59
C GLY A 262 5.00 8.11 -25.50
N GLN A 263 5.81 7.46 -24.67
CA GLN A 263 5.89 5.99 -24.56
C GLN A 263 5.85 5.47 -23.12
N GLY A 264 5.72 6.35 -22.12
CA GLY A 264 5.56 5.96 -20.72
C GLY A 264 4.10 5.73 -20.34
N ASP A 265 3.87 5.26 -19.12
CA ASP A 265 2.53 5.00 -18.58
C ASP A 265 1.56 6.17 -18.74
N GLY A 266 2.00 7.40 -18.44
CA GLY A 266 1.14 8.59 -18.59
C GLY A 266 0.63 8.80 -20.03
N ALA A 267 1.47 8.47 -21.04
CA ALA A 267 1.08 8.51 -22.44
C ALA A 267 0.09 7.39 -22.78
N MET A 268 0.37 6.17 -22.33
CA MET A 268 -0.49 5.01 -22.61
C MET A 268 -1.86 5.15 -21.95
N ILE A 269 -1.93 5.72 -20.75
CA ILE A 269 -3.20 6.05 -20.11
C ILE A 269 -3.99 7.07 -20.93
N ASP A 270 -3.37 8.12 -21.47
CA ASP A 270 -4.06 9.07 -22.34
C ASP A 270 -4.52 8.40 -23.66
N LEU A 271 -3.71 7.52 -24.26
CA LEU A 271 -4.12 6.71 -25.42
C LEU A 271 -5.39 5.90 -25.13
N LEU A 272 -5.38 5.16 -24.01
CA LEU A 272 -6.48 4.31 -23.60
C LEU A 272 -7.75 5.14 -23.29
N ARG A 273 -7.61 6.28 -22.61
CA ARG A 273 -8.73 7.19 -22.32
C ARG A 273 -9.36 7.80 -23.57
N ILE A 274 -8.56 8.12 -24.58
CA ILE A 274 -9.07 8.68 -25.84
C ILE A 274 -9.80 7.61 -26.65
N ARG A 275 -9.35 6.35 -26.60
CA ARG A 275 -9.85 5.28 -27.49
C ARG A 275 -10.86 4.33 -26.87
N ILE A 276 -10.92 4.20 -25.55
CA ILE A 276 -11.81 3.27 -24.84
C ILE A 276 -12.92 4.07 -24.16
N SER A 277 -14.17 3.71 -24.44
CA SER A 277 -15.34 4.34 -23.82
C SER A 277 -15.38 4.04 -22.33
N GLN A 278 -15.70 5.04 -21.50
CA GLN A 278 -15.79 4.90 -20.04
C GLN A 278 -14.53 4.25 -19.42
N PHE A 279 -13.34 4.61 -19.92
CA PHE A 279 -12.10 4.00 -19.47
C PHE A 279 -11.83 4.28 -17.98
N ARG A 280 -11.60 3.20 -17.25
CA ARG A 280 -11.01 3.17 -15.91
C ARG A 280 -10.10 1.95 -15.85
N GLN A 281 -8.88 2.14 -15.37
CA GLN A 281 -7.79 1.17 -15.52
C GLN A 281 -8.02 -0.14 -14.75
N ASP A 282 -8.53 -0.05 -13.53
CA ASP A 282 -8.95 -1.19 -12.70
C ASP A 282 -10.15 -1.92 -13.33
N ARG A 283 -11.18 -1.15 -13.70
CA ARG A 283 -12.44 -1.67 -14.23
C ARG A 283 -12.27 -2.38 -15.57
N ILE A 284 -11.47 -1.84 -16.49
CA ILE A 284 -11.27 -2.46 -17.80
C ILE A 284 -10.59 -3.82 -17.67
N LEU A 285 -9.68 -4.00 -16.71
CA LEU A 285 -9.06 -5.29 -16.46
C LEU A 285 -10.07 -6.31 -15.93
N GLU A 286 -10.82 -5.95 -14.90
CA GLU A 286 -11.87 -6.81 -14.34
C GLU A 286 -12.87 -7.22 -15.43
N GLU A 287 -13.33 -6.26 -16.24
CA GLU A 287 -14.28 -6.54 -17.32
C GLU A 287 -13.70 -7.47 -18.39
N LEU A 288 -12.43 -7.30 -18.77
CA LEU A 288 -11.80 -8.12 -19.79
C LEU A 288 -11.37 -9.49 -19.26
N PHE A 289 -10.92 -9.60 -18.02
CA PHE A 289 -10.19 -10.78 -17.53
C PHE A 289 -10.82 -11.49 -16.32
N GLY A 290 -11.79 -10.89 -15.61
CA GLY A 290 -12.28 -11.39 -14.31
C GLY A 290 -12.81 -12.84 -14.31
N ASN A 291 -13.32 -13.32 -15.44
CA ASN A 291 -13.83 -14.70 -15.58
C ASN A 291 -12.86 -15.64 -16.32
N ARG A 292 -11.57 -15.29 -16.44
CA ARG A 292 -10.59 -15.98 -17.30
C ARG A 292 -9.33 -16.39 -16.52
N ALA A 293 -9.52 -17.09 -15.40
CA ALA A 293 -8.44 -17.45 -14.47
C ALA A 293 -7.24 -18.15 -15.16
N GLY A 294 -7.49 -19.05 -16.12
CA GLY A 294 -6.43 -19.72 -16.88
C GLY A 294 -5.57 -18.76 -17.71
N LEU A 295 -6.20 -17.84 -18.45
CA LEU A 295 -5.48 -16.81 -19.19
C LEU A 295 -4.72 -15.85 -18.27
N VAL A 296 -5.32 -15.46 -17.14
CA VAL A 296 -4.66 -14.58 -16.15
C VAL A 296 -3.41 -15.24 -15.56
N ALA A 297 -3.46 -16.54 -15.26
CA ALA A 297 -2.29 -17.29 -14.78
C ALA A 297 -1.14 -17.29 -15.80
N GLU A 298 -1.45 -17.48 -17.09
CA GLU A 298 -0.45 -17.41 -18.17
C GLU A 298 0.12 -15.99 -18.31
N LEU A 299 -0.72 -14.96 -18.27
CA LEU A 299 -0.27 -13.55 -18.30
C LEU A 299 0.62 -13.19 -17.10
N LYS A 300 0.36 -13.78 -15.93
CA LYS A 300 1.20 -13.62 -14.74
C LYS A 300 2.60 -14.19 -14.95
N ALA A 301 2.72 -15.37 -15.56
CA ALA A 301 4.02 -15.92 -15.94
C ALA A 301 4.75 -14.99 -16.95
N MET A 302 4.04 -14.48 -17.96
CA MET A 302 4.62 -13.52 -18.91
C MET A 302 5.10 -12.22 -18.26
N ARG A 303 4.39 -11.73 -17.23
CA ARG A 303 4.79 -10.56 -16.46
C ARG A 303 6.12 -10.80 -15.74
N GLU A 304 6.28 -11.94 -15.07
CA GLU A 304 7.54 -12.26 -14.37
C GLU A 304 8.72 -12.26 -15.35
N ASP A 305 8.54 -12.86 -16.52
CA ASP A 305 9.57 -12.84 -17.57
C ASP A 305 9.85 -11.40 -18.06
N PHE A 306 8.81 -10.58 -18.27
CA PHE A 306 8.96 -9.17 -18.66
C PHE A 306 9.73 -8.35 -17.62
N LEU A 307 9.50 -8.58 -16.34
CA LEU A 307 10.23 -7.92 -15.25
C LEU A 307 11.69 -8.39 -15.15
N ASN A 308 11.96 -9.64 -15.54
CA ASN A 308 13.31 -10.20 -15.69
C ASN A 308 13.95 -9.86 -17.05
N GLU A 309 13.46 -8.81 -17.72
CA GLU A 309 13.98 -8.28 -18.98
C GLU A 309 13.96 -9.29 -20.16
N ALA A 310 13.08 -10.30 -20.11
CA ALA A 310 12.90 -11.23 -21.23
C ALA A 310 12.26 -10.52 -22.45
N THR A 311 12.83 -10.74 -23.62
CA THR A 311 12.41 -10.10 -24.87
C THR A 311 11.29 -10.85 -25.59
N GLY A 312 10.67 -10.22 -26.59
CA GLY A 312 9.67 -10.87 -27.46
C GLY A 312 8.26 -10.88 -26.87
N LEU A 313 7.93 -9.89 -26.03
CA LEU A 313 6.62 -9.81 -25.38
C LEU A 313 5.47 -9.76 -26.41
N PHE A 314 5.65 -9.04 -27.51
CA PHE A 314 4.67 -8.96 -28.59
C PHE A 314 4.37 -10.35 -29.18
N ASP A 315 5.41 -11.12 -29.52
CA ASP A 315 5.25 -12.46 -30.11
C ASP A 315 4.60 -13.45 -29.13
N ARG A 316 4.85 -13.28 -27.83
CA ARG A 316 4.17 -14.07 -26.80
C ARG A 316 2.68 -13.75 -26.70
N PHE A 317 2.29 -12.48 -26.81
CA PHE A 317 0.88 -12.11 -26.92
C PHE A 317 0.25 -12.64 -28.22
N GLU A 318 0.97 -12.62 -29.34
CA GLU A 318 0.54 -13.25 -30.60
C GLU A 318 0.35 -14.76 -30.45
N ALA A 319 1.25 -15.43 -29.72
CA ALA A 319 1.18 -16.87 -29.49
C ALA A 319 -0.13 -17.27 -28.78
N LEU A 320 -0.67 -16.42 -27.90
CA LEU A 320 -1.97 -16.64 -27.25
C LEU A 320 -3.13 -16.71 -28.25
N LEU A 321 -3.01 -16.09 -29.42
CA LEU A 321 -4.01 -16.07 -30.49
C LEU A 321 -3.84 -17.21 -31.51
N SER A 322 -2.74 -17.96 -31.43
CA SER A 322 -2.47 -19.07 -32.33
C SER A 322 -3.44 -20.23 -32.11
N GLU A 323 -3.73 -21.01 -33.16
CA GLU A 323 -4.62 -22.19 -33.10
C GLU A 323 -4.18 -23.24 -32.07
N LYS A 324 -2.91 -23.23 -31.68
CA LYS A 324 -2.33 -24.18 -30.72
C LYS A 324 -2.47 -23.72 -29.27
N SER A 325 -2.85 -22.46 -29.03
CA SER A 325 -2.97 -21.90 -27.69
C SER A 325 -4.25 -22.40 -27.01
N PRO A 326 -4.16 -22.96 -25.78
CA PRO A 326 -5.34 -23.31 -25.00
C PRO A 326 -6.15 -22.09 -24.55
N HIS A 327 -5.58 -20.88 -24.64
CA HIS A 327 -6.21 -19.62 -24.24
C HIS A 327 -6.73 -18.78 -25.42
N ARG A 328 -6.71 -19.34 -26.64
CA ARG A 328 -7.08 -18.63 -27.87
C ARG A 328 -8.48 -18.02 -27.79
N ASP A 329 -9.47 -18.82 -27.42
CA ASP A 329 -10.87 -18.37 -27.41
C ASP A 329 -11.11 -17.30 -26.35
N ASP A 330 -10.47 -17.43 -25.19
CA ASP A 330 -10.50 -16.40 -24.15
C ASP A 330 -9.89 -15.08 -24.63
N MET A 331 -8.73 -15.14 -25.30
CA MET A 331 -8.04 -13.96 -25.83
C MET A 331 -8.80 -13.30 -26.97
N LEU A 332 -9.42 -14.09 -27.87
CA LEU A 332 -10.32 -13.57 -28.91
C LEU A 332 -11.56 -12.90 -28.29
N ALA A 333 -12.12 -13.48 -27.23
CA ALA A 333 -13.25 -12.88 -26.51
C ALA A 333 -12.85 -11.57 -25.82
N VAL A 334 -11.63 -11.47 -25.26
CA VAL A 334 -11.07 -10.21 -24.72
C VAL A 334 -11.00 -9.15 -25.81
N ILE A 335 -10.42 -9.46 -26.97
CA ILE A 335 -10.30 -8.52 -28.11
C ILE A 335 -11.68 -8.08 -28.59
N ALA A 336 -12.63 -9.01 -28.76
CA ALA A 336 -13.98 -8.68 -29.19
C ALA A 336 -14.72 -7.79 -28.17
N LYS A 337 -14.51 -8.02 -26.87
CA LYS A 337 -15.09 -7.18 -25.81
C LYS A 337 -14.48 -5.78 -25.80
N LEU A 338 -13.17 -5.65 -26.02
CA LEU A 338 -12.50 -4.36 -26.14
C LEU A 338 -12.93 -3.61 -27.42
N ASP A 339 -13.07 -4.29 -28.56
CA ASP A 339 -13.51 -3.67 -29.82
C ASP A 339 -14.89 -3.00 -29.68
N ARG A 340 -15.84 -3.66 -29.01
CA ARG A 340 -17.16 -3.08 -28.69
C ARG A 340 -17.07 -1.82 -27.81
N ARG A 341 -15.98 -1.67 -27.05
CA ARG A 341 -15.72 -0.51 -26.19
C ARG A 341 -14.92 0.59 -26.88
N LEU A 342 -14.48 0.40 -28.13
CA LEU A 342 -13.80 1.46 -28.84
C LEU A 342 -14.73 2.65 -29.07
N ARG A 343 -14.22 3.83 -28.75
CA ARG A 343 -14.82 5.09 -29.16
C ARG A 343 -14.81 5.18 -30.67
N ARG A 344 -15.92 5.65 -31.25
CA ARG A 344 -16.04 5.84 -32.71
C ARG A 344 -15.97 7.32 -33.11
N ASP A 345 -15.95 8.21 -32.11
CA ASP A 345 -15.83 9.66 -32.22
C ASP A 345 -14.37 10.17 -32.14
N THR A 346 -13.38 9.28 -31.99
CA THR A 346 -11.97 9.68 -31.92
C THR A 346 -11.07 8.77 -32.75
N ASP A 347 -10.00 9.35 -33.27
CA ASP A 347 -8.85 8.64 -33.82
C ASP A 347 -7.58 9.08 -33.10
N VAL A 348 -6.59 8.18 -33.04
CA VAL A 348 -5.27 8.50 -32.48
C VAL A 348 -4.18 8.05 -33.43
N VAL A 349 -3.26 8.96 -33.72
CA VAL A 349 -1.94 8.65 -34.28
C VAL A 349 -0.95 8.62 -33.12
N LEU A 350 -0.37 7.45 -32.85
CA LEU A 350 0.66 7.28 -31.82
C LEU A 350 2.04 7.45 -32.46
N GLN A 351 2.76 8.49 -32.06
CA GLN A 351 4.14 8.71 -32.48
C GLN A 351 5.07 7.76 -31.72
N LEU A 352 5.73 6.86 -32.46
CA LEU A 352 6.72 5.94 -31.95
C LEU A 352 8.12 6.56 -32.02
N LEU A 353 8.85 6.49 -30.90
CA LEU A 353 10.30 6.75 -30.83
C LEU A 353 11.13 5.48 -31.12
N VAL A 354 10.45 4.39 -31.46
CA VAL A 354 10.98 3.07 -31.82
C VAL A 354 10.41 2.66 -33.18
N ARG A 355 10.93 1.61 -33.81
CA ARG A 355 10.59 1.28 -35.21
C ARG A 355 9.15 0.83 -35.39
N ASN A 356 8.60 0.08 -34.44
CA ASN A 356 7.27 -0.52 -34.53
C ASN A 356 6.68 -0.82 -33.14
N VAL A 357 5.45 -1.33 -33.12
CA VAL A 357 4.75 -1.66 -31.86
C VAL A 357 5.43 -2.81 -31.11
N ALA A 358 6.04 -3.79 -31.79
CA ALA A 358 6.75 -4.86 -31.09
C ALA A 358 7.92 -4.30 -30.26
N GLU A 359 8.73 -3.43 -30.86
CA GLU A 359 9.85 -2.74 -30.17
C GLU A 359 9.36 -1.75 -29.10
N LEU A 360 8.10 -1.30 -29.13
CA LEU A 360 7.50 -0.48 -28.07
C LEU A 360 7.27 -1.29 -26.78
N LEU A 361 6.98 -2.60 -26.93
CA LEU A 361 6.66 -3.48 -25.82
C LEU A 361 7.90 -4.18 -25.22
N GLU A 362 9.07 -4.07 -25.85
CA GLU A 362 10.30 -4.70 -25.36
C GLU A 362 10.78 -4.08 -24.04
N PRO A 363 11.21 -4.86 -23.03
CA PRO A 363 11.63 -4.33 -21.73
C PRO A 363 12.73 -3.26 -21.81
N ALA A 364 13.68 -3.42 -22.75
CA ALA A 364 14.82 -2.52 -22.91
C ALA A 364 14.44 -1.10 -23.34
N THR A 365 13.31 -0.95 -24.02
CA THR A 365 12.80 0.32 -24.59
C THR A 365 11.50 0.77 -23.91
N SER A 366 10.75 -0.17 -23.35
CA SER A 366 9.47 0.05 -22.72
C SER A 366 9.60 0.84 -21.42
N ARG A 367 8.86 1.95 -21.37
CA ARG A 367 8.70 2.80 -20.18
C ARG A 367 7.32 2.65 -19.54
N MET A 368 6.58 1.62 -19.92
CA MET A 368 5.23 1.34 -19.42
C MET A 368 5.20 0.08 -18.57
N SER A 369 4.15 -0.07 -17.76
CA SER A 369 3.88 -1.30 -17.02
C SER A 369 3.47 -2.43 -17.97
N PHE A 370 3.62 -3.68 -17.49
CA PHE A 370 3.17 -4.87 -18.22
C PHE A 370 1.68 -4.78 -18.59
N GLN A 371 0.84 -4.34 -17.65
CA GLN A 371 -0.58 -4.13 -17.87
C GLN A 371 -0.85 -3.17 -19.05
N ASN A 372 -0.16 -2.02 -19.08
CA ASN A 372 -0.33 -1.06 -20.15
C ASN A 372 0.21 -1.60 -21.48
N ALA A 373 1.30 -2.36 -21.47
CA ALA A 373 1.80 -3.05 -22.65
C ALA A 373 0.74 -4.03 -23.22
N LEU A 374 0.09 -4.82 -22.37
CA LEU A 374 -1.00 -5.71 -22.77
C LEU A 374 -2.20 -4.94 -23.34
N LEU A 375 -2.67 -3.89 -22.65
CA LEU A 375 -3.80 -3.10 -23.13
C LEU A 375 -3.49 -2.37 -24.45
N VAL A 376 -2.25 -1.91 -24.65
CA VAL A 376 -1.79 -1.31 -25.91
C VAL A 376 -1.73 -2.35 -27.02
N PHE A 377 -1.25 -3.57 -26.75
CA PHE A 377 -1.29 -4.69 -27.69
C PHE A 377 -2.73 -5.00 -28.11
N LEU A 378 -3.64 -5.15 -27.14
CA LEU A 378 -5.05 -5.40 -27.41
C LEU A 378 -5.68 -4.28 -28.24
N LEU A 379 -5.41 -3.03 -27.87
CA LEU A 379 -5.90 -1.86 -28.59
C LEU A 379 -5.37 -1.82 -30.03
N TYR A 380 -4.11 -2.15 -30.24
CA TYR A 380 -3.51 -2.29 -31.58
C TYR A 380 -4.23 -3.37 -32.40
N ARG A 381 -4.53 -4.53 -31.80
CA ARG A 381 -5.28 -5.62 -32.45
C ARG A 381 -6.72 -5.25 -32.79
N CYS A 382 -7.35 -4.35 -32.03
CA CYS A 382 -8.66 -3.79 -32.38
C CYS A 382 -8.59 -2.67 -33.43
N GLY A 383 -7.42 -2.31 -33.96
CA GLY A 383 -7.25 -1.15 -34.84
C GLY A 383 -7.52 0.18 -34.14
N GLY A 384 -7.30 0.23 -32.83
CA GLY A 384 -7.64 1.39 -31.99
C GLY A 384 -6.75 2.60 -32.20
N PHE A 385 -5.57 2.48 -32.83
CA PHE A 385 -4.72 3.61 -33.16
C PHE A 385 -3.81 3.30 -34.36
N ALA A 386 -3.27 4.36 -34.98
CA ALA A 386 -2.29 4.26 -36.06
C ALA A 386 -0.88 4.57 -35.52
N PRO A 387 0.06 3.59 -35.47
CA PRO A 387 1.45 3.87 -35.12
C PRO A 387 2.18 4.60 -36.25
N SER A 388 3.07 5.54 -35.91
CA SER A 388 3.95 6.18 -36.90
C SER A 388 5.28 6.63 -36.30
N THR A 389 6.37 6.49 -37.04
CA THR A 389 7.72 6.97 -36.68
C THR A 389 8.01 8.37 -37.20
N GLU A 390 7.06 9.00 -37.89
CA GLU A 390 7.25 10.33 -38.48
C GLU A 390 7.35 11.43 -37.41
N LYS A 391 7.99 12.54 -37.79
CA LYS A 391 8.11 13.70 -36.91
C LYS A 391 6.73 14.35 -36.74
N THR A 392 6.51 14.91 -35.55
CA THR A 392 5.25 15.57 -35.13
C THR A 392 4.72 16.56 -36.18
N GLN A 393 5.59 17.38 -36.78
CA GLN A 393 5.18 18.37 -37.77
C GLN A 393 4.67 17.74 -39.08
N ALA A 394 5.28 16.63 -39.53
CA ALA A 394 4.83 15.90 -40.71
C ALA A 394 3.48 15.21 -40.45
N LEU A 395 3.31 14.61 -39.26
CA LEU A 395 2.06 14.00 -38.84
C LEU A 395 0.92 15.01 -38.77
N LYS A 396 1.17 16.18 -38.18
CA LYS A 396 0.17 17.26 -38.12
C LYS A 396 -0.27 17.72 -39.50
N ALA A 397 0.68 17.89 -40.43
CA ALA A 397 0.36 18.27 -41.80
C ALA A 397 -0.42 17.18 -42.53
N ARG A 398 -0.01 15.91 -42.41
CA ARG A 398 -0.65 14.79 -43.11
C ARG A 398 -2.08 14.53 -42.65
N PHE A 399 -2.32 14.60 -41.35
CA PHE A 399 -3.61 14.26 -40.74
C PHE A 399 -4.45 15.48 -40.37
N ALA A 400 -4.04 16.69 -40.78
CA ALA A 400 -4.68 17.96 -40.45
C ALA A 400 -4.95 18.12 -38.93
N ILE A 401 -3.98 17.73 -38.10
CA ILE A 401 -4.12 17.72 -36.63
C ILE A 401 -3.84 19.10 -36.07
N GLU A 402 -4.81 19.65 -35.36
CA GLU A 402 -4.75 20.94 -34.68
C GLU A 402 -3.78 20.91 -33.48
N ASN A 403 -3.29 22.08 -33.06
CA ASN A 403 -2.31 22.14 -31.96
C ASN A 403 -2.85 21.70 -30.61
N ASP A 404 -4.16 21.84 -30.38
CA ASP A 404 -4.82 21.50 -29.11
C ASP A 404 -5.19 20.02 -29.00
N THR A 405 -5.04 19.23 -30.09
CA THR A 405 -5.15 17.77 -30.09
C THR A 405 -3.80 17.05 -30.13
N VAL A 406 -2.70 17.79 -29.98
CA VAL A 406 -1.36 17.24 -29.78
C VAL A 406 -1.11 17.05 -28.28
N ILE A 407 -0.85 15.82 -27.88
CA ILE A 407 -0.58 15.43 -26.49
C ILE A 407 0.86 14.99 -26.38
N GLU A 408 1.65 15.69 -25.55
CA GLU A 408 3.07 15.41 -25.34
C GLU A 408 3.32 14.92 -23.91
N ARG A 409 3.85 13.71 -23.79
CA ARG A 409 4.15 12.99 -22.54
C ARG A 409 5.58 12.47 -22.59
N HIS A 410 6.55 13.38 -22.61
CA HIS A 410 7.98 13.06 -22.64
C HIS A 410 8.61 12.92 -21.25
N GLY A 411 7.76 12.89 -20.21
CA GLY A 411 8.17 12.83 -18.82
C GLY A 411 8.79 14.13 -18.33
N VAL A 412 9.49 14.02 -17.21
CA VAL A 412 10.09 15.14 -16.49
C VAL A 412 11.61 15.17 -16.67
N ARG A 413 12.25 16.25 -16.21
CA ARG A 413 13.71 16.38 -16.17
C ARG A 413 14.19 16.59 -14.72
N PRO A 414 14.35 15.51 -13.93
CA PRO A 414 14.67 15.63 -12.50
C PRO A 414 16.01 16.33 -12.23
N LEU A 415 17.03 16.08 -13.05
CA LEU A 415 18.33 16.74 -12.92
C LEU A 415 18.24 18.26 -13.12
N ASP A 416 17.43 18.73 -14.08
CA ASP A 416 17.18 20.16 -14.29
C ASP A 416 16.47 20.81 -13.10
N HIS A 417 15.71 20.02 -12.32
CA HIS A 417 15.05 20.50 -11.11
C HIS A 417 16.07 20.64 -9.97
N LEU A 418 16.90 19.61 -9.76
CA LEU A 418 17.99 19.64 -8.79
C LEU A 418 18.98 20.78 -9.06
N LYS A 419 19.36 20.98 -10.34
CA LYS A 419 20.28 22.05 -10.75
C LYS A 419 19.79 23.44 -10.38
N ARG A 420 18.48 23.68 -10.44
CA ARG A 420 17.88 24.98 -10.10
C ARG A 420 17.85 25.26 -8.59
N MET A 421 17.95 24.21 -7.77
CA MET A 421 17.80 24.31 -6.31
C MET A 421 19.14 24.22 -5.57
N LEU A 422 20.10 23.51 -6.14
CA LEU A 422 21.39 23.23 -5.51
C LEU A 422 22.47 24.17 -6.07
N PRO A 423 23.46 24.58 -5.25
CA PRO A 423 24.63 25.30 -5.74
C PRO A 423 25.36 24.51 -6.82
N ASP A 424 25.91 25.20 -7.83
CA ASP A 424 26.61 24.57 -8.96
C ASP A 424 27.68 23.56 -8.52
N LYS A 425 28.45 23.89 -7.48
CA LYS A 425 29.49 23.00 -6.95
C LYS A 425 28.93 21.73 -6.31
N LEU A 426 27.75 21.80 -5.68
CA LEU A 426 27.09 20.64 -5.07
C LEU A 426 26.41 19.81 -6.15
N PHE A 427 25.65 20.45 -7.04
CA PHE A 427 25.03 19.80 -8.19
C PHE A 427 26.07 19.09 -9.06
N GLY A 428 27.21 19.73 -9.36
CA GLY A 428 28.28 19.12 -10.15
C GLY A 428 28.84 17.84 -9.54
N ARG A 429 28.90 17.72 -8.20
CA ARG A 429 29.29 16.45 -7.54
C ARG A 429 28.25 15.36 -7.73
N ILE A 430 26.97 15.69 -7.57
CA ILE A 430 25.85 14.76 -7.74
C ILE A 430 25.80 14.29 -9.20
N GLU A 431 25.94 15.20 -10.16
CA GLU A 431 25.97 14.91 -11.59
C GLU A 431 27.16 14.01 -11.97
N GLN A 432 28.35 14.30 -11.43
CA GLN A 432 29.55 13.48 -11.61
C GLN A 432 29.37 12.06 -11.04
N GLN A 433 28.86 11.94 -9.80
CA GLN A 433 28.58 10.65 -9.17
C GLN A 433 27.56 9.86 -9.97
N ARG A 434 26.45 10.48 -10.40
CA ARG A 434 25.43 9.81 -11.21
C ARG A 434 25.96 9.38 -12.58
N SER A 435 26.87 10.14 -13.17
CA SER A 435 27.50 9.77 -14.43
C SER A 435 28.48 8.61 -14.29
N THR A 436 29.14 8.50 -13.13
CA THR A 436 30.07 7.41 -12.81
C THR A 436 29.34 6.13 -12.43
N ASP A 437 28.20 6.25 -11.73
CA ASP A 437 27.37 5.13 -11.30
C ASP A 437 25.87 5.39 -11.56
N PRO A 438 25.44 5.27 -12.83
CA PRO A 438 24.04 5.52 -13.20
C PRO A 438 23.09 4.41 -12.75
N LYS A 439 23.62 3.24 -12.37
CA LYS A 439 22.82 2.05 -12.04
C LYS A 439 22.57 1.87 -10.55
N THR A 440 23.30 2.55 -9.67
CA THR A 440 23.05 2.42 -8.22
C THR A 440 22.93 3.75 -7.50
N PHE A 441 23.69 4.78 -7.91
CA PHE A 441 23.70 6.05 -7.19
C PHE A 441 22.32 6.74 -7.18
N GLY A 442 21.77 6.91 -5.98
CA GLY A 442 20.49 7.57 -5.75
C GLY A 442 19.25 6.76 -6.17
N LEU A 443 19.39 5.50 -6.58
CA LEU A 443 18.26 4.60 -6.80
C LEU A 443 17.76 4.02 -5.48
N GLN A 444 16.45 3.93 -5.33
CA GLN A 444 15.80 3.66 -4.05
C GLN A 444 14.77 2.56 -4.21
N THR A 445 14.84 1.57 -3.31
CA THR A 445 13.86 0.49 -3.27
C THR A 445 12.46 1.02 -2.96
N ALA A 446 11.51 0.60 -3.79
CA ALA A 446 10.08 0.80 -3.57
C ALA A 446 9.44 -0.36 -2.78
N LEU A 447 10.25 -1.35 -2.36
CA LEU A 447 9.82 -2.38 -1.43
C LEU A 447 9.92 -1.84 0.00
N PRO A 448 8.91 -2.04 0.85
CA PRO A 448 8.99 -1.65 2.25
C PRO A 448 10.11 -2.41 2.98
N MET A 449 10.84 -1.68 3.84
CA MET A 449 12.03 -2.19 4.54
C MET A 449 11.84 -2.27 6.07
N TRP A 450 10.68 -1.83 6.57
CA TRP A 450 10.34 -1.85 8.00
C TRP A 450 9.55 -3.12 8.36
N PRO A 451 9.60 -3.58 9.63
CA PRO A 451 8.79 -4.71 10.08
C PRO A 451 7.32 -4.35 10.30
N GLY A 452 6.44 -5.34 10.31
CA GLY A 452 5.01 -5.10 10.56
C GLY A 452 4.72 -4.52 11.95
N GLY A 453 3.91 -3.46 11.97
CA GLY A 453 3.54 -2.66 13.13
C GLY A 453 4.57 -1.58 13.52
N TYR A 454 5.63 -1.37 12.73
CA TYR A 454 6.74 -0.47 13.09
C TYR A 454 6.31 0.98 13.40
N PHE A 455 5.43 1.55 12.58
CA PHE A 455 4.92 2.93 12.76
C PHE A 455 3.73 3.00 13.74
N GLY A 456 3.39 1.89 14.39
CA GLY A 456 2.37 1.83 15.43
C GLY A 456 2.90 2.12 16.83
N TYR A 457 4.17 2.52 17.01
CA TYR A 457 4.76 2.88 18.30
C TYR A 457 5.89 3.90 18.15
N THR A 458 6.23 4.61 19.22
CA THR A 458 7.33 5.60 19.26
C THR A 458 8.68 4.95 19.60
N GLY A 459 9.79 5.55 19.16
CA GLY A 459 11.15 5.06 19.46
C GLY A 459 11.67 4.00 18.48
N ARG A 460 12.89 3.51 18.71
CA ARG A 460 13.51 2.47 17.85
C ARG A 460 12.97 1.08 18.16
N GLU A 461 13.22 0.14 17.25
CA GLU A 461 12.80 -1.25 17.46
C GLU A 461 13.45 -1.86 18.71
N GLN A 462 14.74 -1.60 18.94
CA GLN A 462 15.48 -2.07 20.11
C GLN A 462 14.94 -1.52 21.45
N ASP A 463 14.22 -0.39 21.43
CA ASP A 463 13.71 0.27 22.63
C ASP A 463 12.32 -0.25 23.03
N THR A 464 11.68 -1.08 22.19
CA THR A 464 10.32 -1.62 22.40
C THR A 464 10.13 -2.37 23.73
N GLY A 465 11.21 -2.97 24.25
CA GLY A 465 11.22 -3.62 25.56
C GLY A 465 10.92 -2.66 26.72
N THR A 466 11.17 -1.37 26.55
CA THR A 466 10.97 -0.32 27.58
C THR A 466 9.58 0.33 27.52
N ILE A 467 8.80 0.06 26.46
CA ILE A 467 7.46 0.62 26.26
C ILE A 467 6.52 0.05 27.33
N GLY A 468 5.89 0.94 28.09
CA GLY A 468 4.96 0.58 29.17
C GLY A 468 3.67 -0.08 28.67
N ASP A 469 2.99 -0.82 29.56
CA ASP A 469 1.79 -1.60 29.22
C ASP A 469 0.64 -0.75 28.68
N GLU A 470 0.54 0.53 29.05
CA GLU A 470 -0.49 1.44 28.55
C GLU A 470 -0.30 1.75 27.06
N GLN A 471 0.92 2.11 26.64
CA GLN A 471 1.24 2.34 25.23
C GLN A 471 1.07 1.06 24.39
N ARG A 472 1.39 -0.11 24.96
CA ARG A 472 1.18 -1.41 24.31
C ARG A 472 -0.29 -1.77 24.05
N ARG A 473 -1.25 -1.06 24.67
CA ARG A 473 -2.69 -1.27 24.41
C ARG A 473 -3.07 -0.91 22.99
N GLU A 474 -2.39 0.05 22.38
CA GLU A 474 -2.74 0.58 21.06
C GLU A 474 -1.59 0.47 20.05
N TRP A 475 -0.47 -0.15 20.44
CA TRP A 475 0.72 -0.22 19.60
C TRP A 475 0.62 -1.23 18.46
N ARG A 476 1.54 -1.11 17.49
CA ARG A 476 1.69 -2.02 16.34
C ARG A 476 0.42 -2.15 15.50
N LYS A 477 -0.34 -1.07 15.37
CA LYS A 477 -1.48 -0.99 14.47
C LYS A 477 -1.01 -0.93 13.01
N GLU A 478 -1.73 -1.65 12.17
CA GLU A 478 -1.64 -1.61 10.72
C GLU A 478 -3.02 -1.27 10.15
N TYR A 479 -3.08 -0.89 8.86
CA TYR A 479 -4.36 -0.61 8.21
C TYR A 479 -5.29 -1.82 8.28
N LEU A 480 -6.54 -1.55 8.66
CA LEU A 480 -7.62 -2.52 8.73
C LEU A 480 -8.80 -1.97 7.92
N PRO A 481 -9.20 -2.63 6.82
CA PRO A 481 -10.35 -2.19 6.04
C PRO A 481 -11.62 -2.12 6.90
N GLY A 482 -12.34 -1.01 6.80
CA GLY A 482 -13.62 -0.83 7.50
C GLY A 482 -14.61 -1.98 7.30
N PRO A 483 -14.81 -2.49 6.07
CA PRO A 483 -15.69 -3.64 5.83
C PRO A 483 -15.21 -4.93 6.51
N THR A 484 -13.90 -5.20 6.50
CA THR A 484 -13.33 -6.33 7.26
C THR A 484 -13.65 -6.18 8.74
N ALA A 485 -13.47 -4.98 9.29
CA ALA A 485 -13.76 -4.71 10.69
C ALA A 485 -15.23 -4.90 11.05
N LEU A 486 -16.14 -4.47 10.17
CA LEU A 486 -17.58 -4.63 10.34
C LEU A 486 -18.00 -6.10 10.31
N VAL A 487 -17.48 -6.89 9.38
CA VAL A 487 -17.77 -8.33 9.27
C VAL A 487 -17.27 -9.06 10.50
N ALA A 488 -16.05 -8.78 10.94
CA ALA A 488 -15.45 -9.37 12.15
C ALA A 488 -16.24 -9.01 13.42
N THR A 489 -16.63 -7.74 13.55
CA THR A 489 -17.46 -7.24 14.67
C THR A 489 -18.80 -7.96 14.72
N SER A 490 -19.46 -8.12 13.57
CA SER A 490 -20.77 -8.80 13.48
C SER A 490 -20.67 -10.28 13.89
N LEU A 491 -19.64 -10.99 13.42
CA LEU A 491 -19.39 -12.38 13.82
C LEU A 491 -19.14 -12.48 15.32
N CYS A 492 -18.23 -11.69 15.87
CA CYS A 492 -17.92 -11.72 17.29
C CYS A 492 -19.15 -11.37 18.15
N GLY A 493 -20.02 -10.46 17.72
CA GLY A 493 -21.28 -10.18 18.39
C GLY A 493 -22.21 -11.40 18.46
N ALA A 494 -22.32 -12.18 17.37
CA ALA A 494 -23.09 -13.42 17.37
C ALA A 494 -22.49 -14.48 18.34
N ILE A 495 -21.16 -14.60 18.37
CA ILE A 495 -20.46 -15.50 19.29
C ILE A 495 -20.68 -15.07 20.75
N VAL A 496 -20.64 -13.77 21.04
CA VAL A 496 -20.96 -13.24 22.38
C VAL A 496 -22.34 -13.72 22.82
N GLY A 497 -23.38 -13.57 21.99
CA GLY A 497 -24.73 -14.03 22.35
C GLY A 497 -24.82 -15.55 22.63
N VAL A 498 -24.05 -16.36 21.89
CA VAL A 498 -23.97 -17.80 22.14
C VAL A 498 -23.27 -18.11 23.47
N VAL A 499 -22.17 -17.42 23.76
CA VAL A 499 -21.45 -17.57 25.03
C VAL A 499 -22.31 -17.11 26.21
N GLU A 500 -23.07 -16.02 26.09
CA GLU A 500 -23.99 -15.56 27.15
C GLU A 500 -25.09 -16.59 27.45
N ARG A 501 -25.59 -17.27 26.42
CA ARG A 501 -26.57 -18.35 26.61
C ARG A 501 -25.96 -19.54 27.37
N MET A 502 -24.73 -19.94 27.03
CA MET A 502 -24.04 -21.08 27.66
C MET A 502 -23.54 -20.76 29.06
N GLN A 503 -23.16 -19.51 29.31
CA GLN A 503 -22.54 -19.01 30.54
C GLN A 503 -23.30 -17.79 31.09
N PRO A 504 -24.59 -17.92 31.47
CA PRO A 504 -25.41 -16.78 31.88
C PRO A 504 -24.92 -16.10 33.17
N ALA A 505 -24.23 -16.85 34.02
CA ALA A 505 -23.63 -16.36 35.26
C ALA A 505 -22.30 -15.60 35.06
N ALA A 506 -21.70 -15.65 33.86
CA ALA A 506 -20.47 -14.94 33.57
C ALA A 506 -20.68 -13.43 33.74
N LYS A 507 -19.74 -12.77 34.41
CA LYS A 507 -19.67 -11.32 34.62
C LYS A 507 -18.65 -10.67 33.71
N HIS A 508 -17.55 -11.37 33.39
CA HIS A 508 -16.51 -10.83 32.53
C HIS A 508 -15.99 -11.87 31.54
N PHE A 509 -16.28 -11.65 30.25
CA PHE A 509 -15.58 -12.33 29.16
C PHE A 509 -15.55 -11.41 27.95
N ARG A 510 -14.57 -11.62 27.07
CA ARG A 510 -14.44 -10.85 25.84
C ARG A 510 -13.98 -11.72 24.68
N VAL A 511 -14.39 -11.33 23.49
CA VAL A 511 -14.23 -12.05 22.23
C VAL A 511 -13.71 -11.08 21.18
N THR A 512 -12.76 -11.52 20.37
CA THR A 512 -12.27 -10.79 19.20
C THR A 512 -11.88 -11.77 18.11
N LEU A 513 -11.78 -11.29 16.87
CA LEU A 513 -11.28 -12.05 15.74
C LEU A 513 -9.91 -11.51 15.32
N HIS A 514 -9.00 -12.40 14.95
CA HIS A 514 -7.74 -12.04 14.30
C HIS A 514 -7.73 -12.60 12.88
N ARG A 515 -7.24 -11.85 11.91
CA ARG A 515 -6.97 -12.32 10.56
C ARG A 515 -5.48 -12.58 10.35
N THR A 516 -5.15 -13.52 9.49
CA THR A 516 -3.78 -13.77 9.07
C THR A 516 -3.38 -12.83 7.94
N LEU A 517 -2.14 -12.34 7.96
CA LEU A 517 -1.55 -11.50 6.93
C LEU A 517 -0.03 -11.68 6.93
N SER A 518 0.62 -11.45 5.78
CA SER A 518 2.07 -11.30 5.72
C SER A 518 2.39 -9.83 5.45
N ILE A 519 3.21 -9.22 6.31
CA ILE A 519 3.72 -7.86 6.06
C ILE A 519 5.22 -7.95 5.95
N HIS A 520 5.74 -7.75 4.74
CA HIS A 520 7.18 -7.65 4.45
C HIS A 520 7.97 -8.88 4.92
N GLY A 521 7.36 -10.06 4.84
CA GLY A 521 7.96 -11.34 5.25
C GLY A 521 7.73 -11.73 6.71
N ASP A 522 7.06 -10.89 7.50
CA ASP A 522 6.61 -11.25 8.84
C ASP A 522 5.16 -11.78 8.78
N ASP A 523 4.96 -13.03 9.24
CA ASP A 523 3.63 -13.59 9.46
C ASP A 523 3.01 -12.95 10.70
N LEU A 524 1.84 -12.34 10.53
CA LEU A 524 1.14 -11.63 11.60
C LEU A 524 -0.30 -12.10 11.74
N LEU A 525 -0.83 -11.90 12.93
CA LEU A 525 -2.24 -11.98 13.27
C LEU A 525 -2.71 -10.57 13.60
N GLN A 526 -3.54 -9.97 12.74
CA GLN A 526 -4.11 -8.65 12.98
C GLN A 526 -5.48 -8.76 13.63
N GLN A 527 -5.68 -8.08 14.74
CA GLN A 527 -6.98 -7.97 15.40
C GLN A 527 -7.97 -7.25 14.46
N ALA A 528 -8.97 -7.97 13.99
CA ALA A 528 -9.90 -7.52 12.96
C ALA A 528 -11.09 -6.76 13.53
N CYS A 529 -11.34 -6.78 14.84
CA CYS A 529 -12.38 -5.98 15.48
C CYS A 529 -11.98 -5.64 16.92
N ASP A 530 -12.69 -4.71 17.55
CA ASP A 530 -12.53 -4.49 18.98
C ASP A 530 -13.06 -5.67 19.80
N TYR A 531 -12.58 -5.80 21.03
CA TYR A 531 -13.13 -6.77 21.98
C TYR A 531 -14.61 -6.51 22.23
N LEU A 532 -15.43 -7.55 22.08
CA LEU A 532 -16.87 -7.56 22.37
C LEU A 532 -17.14 -8.53 23.51
N GLY A 533 -18.17 -8.29 24.33
CA GLY A 533 -18.53 -9.19 25.43
C GLY A 533 -19.06 -8.45 26.65
N LYS A 534 -18.96 -9.09 27.81
CA LYS A 534 -19.52 -8.61 29.08
C LYS A 534 -18.43 -8.12 30.01
N GLY A 535 -18.72 -7.07 30.77
CA GLY A 535 -17.78 -6.52 31.77
C GLY A 535 -16.57 -5.80 31.17
N LEU A 536 -16.66 -5.31 29.93
CA LEU A 536 -15.58 -4.55 29.30
C LEU A 536 -15.34 -3.23 30.06
N GLU A 537 -14.10 -2.99 30.46
CA GLU A 537 -13.64 -1.66 30.87
C GLU A 537 -13.71 -0.69 29.66
N LYS A 538 -13.70 0.64 29.89
CA LYS A 538 -13.80 1.66 28.82
C LYS A 538 -13.10 1.22 27.54
N ALA A 539 -13.85 1.11 26.44
CA ALA A 539 -13.38 0.57 25.18
C ALA A 539 -12.20 1.41 24.65
N SER A 540 -10.98 0.85 24.70
CA SER A 540 -9.87 1.32 23.89
C SER A 540 -10.01 0.74 22.49
N ALA A 541 -9.85 1.55 21.45
CA ALA A 541 -9.83 1.07 20.07
C ALA A 541 -8.59 0.19 19.85
N THR A 542 -8.78 -1.12 19.92
CA THR A 542 -7.77 -2.18 19.78
C THR A 542 -7.74 -2.82 18.39
N ALA A 543 -8.76 -2.59 17.57
CA ALA A 543 -8.78 -3.03 16.18
C ALA A 543 -7.55 -2.54 15.40
N GLY A 544 -7.06 -3.38 14.48
CA GLY A 544 -5.90 -3.12 13.64
C GLY A 544 -4.54 -3.49 14.26
N ARG A 545 -4.48 -3.82 15.55
CA ARG A 545 -3.24 -4.27 16.22
C ARG A 545 -2.71 -5.56 15.62
N THR A 546 -1.40 -5.66 15.47
CA THR A 546 -0.74 -6.85 14.93
C THR A 546 0.07 -7.58 15.99
N PHE A 547 0.07 -8.92 15.89
CA PHE A 547 0.85 -9.82 16.72
C PHE A 547 1.68 -10.75 15.81
N PRO A 548 2.93 -11.08 16.15
CA PRO A 548 3.65 -12.17 15.49
C PRO A 548 2.80 -13.44 15.51
N ALA A 549 2.71 -14.15 14.39
CA ALA A 549 1.84 -15.31 14.26
C ALA A 549 2.21 -16.49 15.18
N THR A 550 3.35 -16.43 15.86
CA THR A 550 3.81 -17.45 16.82
C THR A 550 3.53 -17.06 18.28
N ALA A 551 3.03 -15.85 18.54
CA ALA A 551 2.87 -15.31 19.89
C ALA A 551 1.49 -15.63 20.50
N ALA A 552 1.46 -15.80 21.82
CA ALA A 552 0.28 -16.01 22.65
C ALA A 552 -0.57 -17.24 22.27
N THR A 553 -1.75 -17.37 22.87
CA THR A 553 -2.71 -18.46 22.60
C THR A 553 -3.11 -18.51 21.13
N ILE A 554 -3.28 -17.35 20.48
CA ILE A 554 -3.60 -17.28 19.05
C ILE A 554 -2.46 -17.84 18.18
N GLY A 555 -1.20 -17.61 18.56
CA GLY A 555 -0.06 -18.18 17.86
C GLY A 555 0.15 -19.67 18.14
N ALA A 556 -0.29 -20.16 19.30
CA ALA A 556 -0.39 -21.60 19.55
C ALA A 556 -1.40 -22.23 18.57
N ALA A 557 -2.62 -21.69 18.47
CA ALA A 557 -3.63 -22.16 17.51
C ALA A 557 -3.18 -22.03 16.05
N TYR A 558 -2.45 -20.97 15.70
CA TYR A 558 -1.87 -20.79 14.36
C TYR A 558 -0.89 -21.90 14.00
N ARG A 559 0.06 -22.23 14.90
CA ARG A 559 1.10 -23.23 14.66
C ARG A 559 0.58 -24.66 14.69
N THR A 560 -0.35 -24.97 15.61
CA THR A 560 -0.93 -26.31 15.72
C THR A 560 -2.02 -26.54 14.68
N ARG A 561 -2.63 -25.48 14.14
CA ARG A 561 -3.86 -25.52 13.32
C ARG A 561 -5.00 -26.22 14.04
N ARG A 562 -4.99 -26.22 15.38
CA ARG A 562 -6.00 -26.86 16.22
C ARG A 562 -6.57 -25.85 17.20
N ILE A 563 -7.72 -26.20 17.76
CA ILE A 563 -8.33 -25.41 18.83
C ILE A 563 -7.46 -25.55 20.08
N VAL A 564 -7.09 -24.42 20.67
CA VAL A 564 -6.27 -24.37 21.88
C VAL A 564 -7.06 -23.69 22.99
N ARG A 565 -7.13 -24.32 24.16
CA ARG A 565 -7.78 -23.72 25.35
C ARG A 565 -6.95 -23.93 26.60
N THR A 566 -7.35 -23.21 27.65
CA THR A 566 -6.82 -23.38 29.00
C THR A 566 -7.10 -24.79 29.53
N LEU A 567 -6.10 -25.41 30.19
CA LEU A 567 -6.32 -26.69 30.87
C LEU A 567 -7.32 -26.50 32.02
N LYS A 568 -8.21 -27.47 32.22
CA LYS A 568 -9.20 -27.40 33.29
C LYS A 568 -8.49 -27.33 34.65
N ASP A 569 -8.99 -26.48 35.54
CA ASP A 569 -8.49 -26.28 36.90
C ASP A 569 -7.02 -25.81 36.98
N VAL A 570 -6.46 -25.25 35.90
CA VAL A 570 -5.12 -24.64 35.92
C VAL A 570 -5.11 -23.41 36.81
N LYS A 571 -4.03 -23.22 37.57
CA LYS A 571 -3.87 -22.02 38.39
C LYS A 571 -3.58 -20.82 37.50
N ALA A 572 -4.03 -19.65 37.94
CA ALA A 572 -3.78 -18.39 37.25
C ALA A 572 -2.29 -18.11 37.01
N GLU A 573 -1.46 -18.43 38.01
CA GLU A 573 0.01 -18.25 37.96
C GLU A 573 0.63 -19.13 36.86
N ASP A 574 0.19 -20.38 36.74
CA ASP A 574 0.66 -21.31 35.70
C ASP A 574 0.20 -20.83 34.31
N LEU A 575 -1.03 -20.31 34.20
CA LEU A 575 -1.51 -19.70 32.95
C LEU A 575 -0.67 -18.48 32.55
N GLN A 576 -0.32 -17.61 33.51
CA GLN A 576 0.55 -16.47 33.26
C GLN A 576 1.96 -16.89 32.83
N ALA A 577 2.53 -17.89 33.50
CA ALA A 577 3.82 -18.47 33.13
C ALA A 577 3.77 -19.03 31.69
N GLY A 578 2.71 -19.76 31.36
CA GLY A 578 2.52 -20.29 30.00
C GLY A 578 2.37 -19.20 28.94
N MET A 579 1.75 -18.06 29.25
CA MET A 579 1.73 -16.91 28.33
C MET A 579 3.10 -16.26 28.14
N ALA A 580 3.96 -16.33 29.16
CA ALA A 580 5.35 -15.88 29.05
C ALA A 580 6.15 -16.79 28.11
N ASP A 581 5.96 -18.11 28.21
CA ASP A 581 6.55 -19.11 27.28
C ASP A 581 6.11 -18.85 25.84
N LEU A 582 4.86 -18.45 25.65
CA LEU A 582 4.29 -18.06 24.36
C LEU A 582 4.61 -16.63 23.94
N LYS A 583 5.60 -15.97 24.57
CA LYS A 583 6.13 -14.66 24.15
C LYS A 583 5.04 -13.57 24.06
N LEU A 584 3.99 -13.63 24.88
CA LEU A 584 2.91 -12.62 24.87
C LEU A 584 3.45 -11.18 24.98
N HIS A 585 4.49 -11.00 25.79
CA HIS A 585 5.12 -9.70 26.04
C HIS A 585 5.91 -9.13 24.85
N GLU A 586 6.18 -9.89 23.79
CA GLU A 586 6.83 -9.37 22.57
C GLU A 586 5.86 -8.53 21.72
N ALA A 587 4.55 -8.68 21.92
CA ALA A 587 3.53 -8.04 21.05
C ALA A 587 2.31 -7.50 21.80
N ALA A 588 2.15 -7.81 23.08
CA ALA A 588 1.03 -7.37 23.90
C ALA A 588 1.49 -6.87 25.27
N ARG A 589 0.54 -6.28 26.01
CA ARG A 589 0.66 -6.09 27.45
C ARG A 589 0.79 -7.44 28.17
N LYS A 590 1.33 -7.41 29.39
CA LYS A 590 1.26 -8.59 30.27
C LYS A 590 -0.19 -9.04 30.46
N MET A 591 -0.40 -10.35 30.53
CA MET A 591 -1.70 -10.91 30.87
C MET A 591 -2.10 -10.42 32.26
N MET A 592 -3.33 -9.91 32.39
CA MET A 592 -3.84 -9.44 33.66
C MET A 592 -3.92 -10.62 34.66
N PRO A 593 -3.52 -10.45 35.93
CA PRO A 593 -3.53 -11.52 36.92
C PRO A 593 -4.88 -12.17 37.18
N GLU A 594 -5.97 -11.51 36.79
CA GLU A 594 -7.33 -11.99 36.96
C GLU A 594 -7.79 -12.87 35.79
N VAL A 595 -7.04 -12.99 34.69
CA VAL A 595 -7.44 -13.90 33.60
C VAL A 595 -7.38 -15.34 34.09
N ARG A 596 -8.46 -16.10 33.87
CA ARG A 596 -8.64 -17.49 34.31
C ARG A 596 -8.84 -18.46 33.15
N PHE A 597 -9.31 -17.95 32.01
CA PHE A 597 -9.60 -18.76 30.84
C PHE A 597 -9.21 -18.03 29.56
N VAL A 598 -8.60 -18.75 28.63
CA VAL A 598 -8.35 -18.36 27.25
C VAL A 598 -8.70 -19.50 26.30
N LEU A 599 -9.21 -19.14 25.13
CA LEU A 599 -9.59 -20.02 24.03
C LEU A 599 -9.20 -19.36 22.69
N ALA A 600 -8.58 -20.14 21.81
CA ALA A 600 -8.30 -19.76 20.43
C ALA A 600 -8.81 -20.84 19.47
N ILE A 601 -9.68 -20.45 18.54
CA ILE A 601 -10.26 -21.34 17.52
C ILE A 601 -9.78 -20.86 16.14
N PRO A 602 -8.89 -21.59 15.45
CA PRO A 602 -8.50 -21.24 14.10
C PRO A 602 -9.62 -21.58 13.10
N ILE A 603 -9.79 -20.74 12.09
CA ILE A 603 -10.59 -21.02 10.90
C ILE A 603 -9.59 -21.42 9.80
N LEU A 604 -9.78 -22.59 9.22
CA LEU A 604 -8.82 -23.22 8.31
C LEU A 604 -9.29 -23.18 6.87
N GLN A 605 -8.34 -23.12 5.95
CA GLN A 605 -8.46 -23.38 4.52
C GLN A 605 -8.01 -24.81 4.20
N PRO A 606 -8.32 -25.35 3.01
CA PRO A 606 -7.76 -26.63 2.57
C PRO A 606 -6.23 -26.62 2.55
N GLU A 607 -5.60 -27.55 3.27
CA GLU A 607 -4.13 -27.53 3.45
C GLU A 607 -3.34 -27.72 2.15
N HIS A 608 -3.93 -28.41 1.16
CA HIS A 608 -3.31 -28.65 -0.13
C HIS A 608 -3.36 -27.43 -1.07
N ARG A 609 -4.23 -26.45 -0.76
CA ARG A 609 -4.46 -25.27 -1.58
C ARG A 609 -4.99 -24.11 -0.74
N HIS A 610 -4.10 -23.20 -0.36
CA HIS A 610 -4.39 -22.11 0.56
C HIS A 610 -3.60 -20.85 0.21
N TYR A 611 -4.11 -19.68 0.60
CA TYR A 611 -3.32 -18.45 0.51
C TYR A 611 -2.18 -18.46 1.53
N ALA A 612 -1.00 -17.97 1.10
CA ALA A 612 0.13 -17.76 1.99
C ALA A 612 -0.24 -16.84 3.18
N PRO A 613 0.47 -16.94 4.32
CA PRO A 613 1.58 -17.85 4.60
C PRO A 613 1.16 -19.23 5.15
N SER A 614 -0.12 -19.41 5.48
CA SER A 614 -0.61 -20.56 6.24
C SER A 614 -2.07 -20.87 5.91
N PRO A 615 -2.53 -22.13 6.04
CA PRO A 615 -3.94 -22.47 5.87
C PRO A 615 -4.85 -21.82 6.93
N VAL A 616 -4.30 -21.21 7.97
CA VAL A 616 -5.09 -20.46 8.96
C VAL A 616 -5.48 -19.10 8.38
N THR A 617 -6.77 -18.86 8.13
CA THR A 617 -7.27 -17.58 7.58
C THR A 617 -7.60 -16.56 8.67
N ALA A 618 -8.14 -17.05 9.79
CA ALA A 618 -8.51 -16.23 10.94
C ALA A 618 -8.49 -17.05 12.22
N ILE A 619 -8.45 -16.40 13.37
CA ILE A 619 -8.47 -17.02 14.70
C ILE A 619 -9.42 -16.24 15.59
N LEU A 620 -10.48 -16.90 16.05
CA LEU A 620 -11.32 -16.38 17.12
C LEU A 620 -10.56 -16.50 18.44
N TYR A 621 -10.47 -15.40 19.19
CA TYR A 621 -9.90 -15.39 20.54
C TYR A 621 -10.96 -15.00 21.56
N LEU A 622 -10.97 -15.71 22.68
CA LEU A 622 -11.84 -15.45 23.82
C LEU A 622 -11.04 -15.58 25.12
N ASP A 623 -11.21 -14.63 26.03
CA ASP A 623 -10.72 -14.74 27.40
C ASP A 623 -11.77 -14.32 28.45
N SER A 624 -11.62 -14.86 29.66
CA SER A 624 -12.49 -14.58 30.81
C SER A 624 -11.67 -14.39 32.08
N ARG A 625 -12.18 -13.53 32.97
CA ARG A 625 -11.62 -13.30 34.31
C ARG A 625 -12.42 -14.01 35.41
N ASP A 626 -13.56 -14.60 35.06
CA ASP A 626 -14.42 -15.25 36.02
C ASP A 626 -13.85 -16.61 36.44
N GLU A 627 -13.78 -16.85 37.74
CA GLU A 627 -13.14 -18.04 38.32
C GLU A 627 -13.79 -19.35 37.88
N ALA A 628 -15.11 -19.37 37.71
CA ALA A 628 -15.86 -20.55 37.30
C ALA A 628 -16.09 -20.67 35.78
N PHE A 629 -15.48 -19.78 34.98
CA PHE A 629 -15.72 -19.77 33.54
C PHE A 629 -14.90 -20.84 32.82
N PHE A 630 -15.58 -21.79 32.18
CA PHE A 630 -14.94 -22.82 31.38
C PHE A 630 -15.88 -23.28 30.26
N LEU A 631 -15.34 -23.39 29.04
CA LEU A 631 -16.06 -23.97 27.90
C LEU A 631 -15.57 -25.40 27.65
N ASN A 632 -16.46 -26.37 27.86
CA ASN A 632 -16.20 -27.78 27.55
C ASN A 632 -16.26 -28.05 26.03
N ASP A 633 -15.99 -29.29 25.61
CA ASP A 633 -15.91 -29.65 24.19
C ASP A 633 -17.25 -29.43 23.46
N ASP A 634 -18.38 -29.77 24.09
CA ASP A 634 -19.71 -29.56 23.51
C ASP A 634 -19.99 -28.06 23.27
N MET A 635 -19.70 -27.22 24.27
CA MET A 635 -19.85 -25.76 24.17
C MET A 635 -18.93 -25.17 23.09
N ILE A 636 -17.69 -25.65 22.98
CA ILE A 636 -16.78 -25.25 21.91
C ILE A 636 -17.32 -25.70 20.55
N GLY A 637 -17.91 -26.89 20.46
CA GLY A 637 -18.60 -27.38 19.27
C GLY A 637 -19.72 -26.45 18.80
N GLU A 638 -20.50 -25.88 19.71
CA GLU A 638 -21.53 -24.87 19.39
C GLU A 638 -20.91 -23.58 18.82
N VAL A 639 -19.81 -23.09 19.39
CA VAL A 639 -19.07 -21.93 18.87
C VAL A 639 -18.52 -22.23 17.47
N CYS A 640 -17.93 -23.42 17.27
CA CYS A 640 -17.44 -23.87 15.97
C CYS A 640 -18.56 -23.97 14.94
N ALA A 641 -19.77 -24.40 15.32
CA ALA A 641 -20.91 -24.46 14.40
C ALA A 641 -21.30 -23.07 13.86
N VAL A 642 -21.26 -22.03 14.70
CA VAL A 642 -21.51 -20.64 14.29
C VAL A 642 -20.42 -20.15 13.33
N LEU A 643 -19.15 -20.38 13.69
CA LEU A 643 -18.01 -20.02 12.84
C LEU A 643 -18.07 -20.72 11.47
N GLN A 644 -18.43 -22.01 11.46
CA GLN A 644 -18.57 -22.81 10.26
C GLN A 644 -19.73 -22.33 9.37
N ALA A 645 -20.87 -21.96 9.97
CA ALA A 645 -22.00 -21.38 9.24
C ALA A 645 -21.65 -20.01 8.65
N TRP A 646 -20.95 -19.17 9.42
CA TRP A 646 -20.45 -17.89 8.93
C TRP A 646 -19.47 -18.07 7.77
N ALA A 647 -18.46 -18.94 7.92
CA ALA A 647 -17.48 -19.25 6.87
C ALA A 647 -18.17 -19.59 5.54
N ARG A 648 -19.13 -20.53 5.57
CA ARG A 648 -19.94 -20.91 4.39
C ARG A 648 -20.72 -19.74 3.78
N SER A 649 -21.17 -18.78 4.59
CA SER A 649 -21.93 -17.62 4.10
C SER A 649 -21.06 -16.58 3.38
N VAL A 650 -19.82 -16.39 3.84
CA VAL A 650 -18.89 -15.39 3.29
C VAL A 650 -18.04 -15.93 2.14
N GLU A 651 -17.97 -17.25 1.98
CA GLU A 651 -17.29 -17.95 0.89
C GLU A 651 -18.01 -17.88 -0.47
N THR A 652 -18.98 -16.99 -0.72
CA THR A 652 -19.67 -17.00 -2.04
C THR A 652 -18.76 -16.48 -3.16
N PRO A 653 -18.66 -17.16 -4.33
CA PRO A 653 -17.68 -16.90 -5.41
C PRO A 653 -17.48 -15.46 -5.88
N ASN A 654 -18.49 -14.60 -5.77
CA ASN A 654 -18.48 -13.30 -6.45
C ASN A 654 -18.92 -12.13 -5.56
N GLY A 655 -18.99 -12.30 -4.23
CA GLY A 655 -19.49 -11.24 -3.34
C GLY A 655 -20.93 -10.78 -3.64
N ILE A 656 -21.68 -11.50 -4.50
CA ILE A 656 -23.05 -11.15 -4.92
C ILE A 656 -23.95 -10.96 -3.69
N SER A 657 -23.72 -11.72 -2.62
CA SER A 657 -24.44 -11.61 -1.35
C SER A 657 -24.10 -10.36 -0.52
N LEU A 658 -22.93 -9.76 -0.72
CA LEU A 658 -22.43 -8.60 0.03
C LEU A 658 -22.38 -7.30 -0.81
N GLY A 659 -22.88 -7.33 -2.04
CA GLY A 659 -23.03 -6.16 -2.90
C GLY A 659 -21.69 -5.55 -3.33
N ARG A 660 -21.33 -4.40 -2.76
CA ARG A 660 -20.10 -3.64 -3.07
C ARG A 660 -18.91 -4.03 -2.21
N LEU A 661 -18.98 -5.17 -1.52
CA LEU A 661 -17.86 -5.69 -0.74
C LEU A 661 -17.22 -6.84 -1.50
N ARG A 662 -15.90 -6.73 -1.71
CA ARG A 662 -15.10 -7.78 -2.35
C ARG A 662 -14.10 -8.31 -1.33
N ASN A 663 -13.94 -9.63 -1.30
CA ASN A 663 -12.84 -10.24 -0.59
C ASN A 663 -11.58 -10.14 -1.45
N VAL A 664 -10.65 -9.30 -1.05
CA VAL A 664 -9.47 -8.95 -1.85
C VAL A 664 -8.30 -9.84 -1.43
N GLN A 665 -7.80 -10.63 -2.36
CA GLN A 665 -6.57 -11.40 -2.18
C GLN A 665 -5.37 -10.45 -2.06
N LEU A 666 -4.57 -10.61 -1.00
CA LEU A 666 -3.29 -9.90 -0.82
C LEU A 666 -2.08 -10.81 -1.10
N GLU A 667 -2.20 -12.07 -0.73
CA GLU A 667 -1.11 -13.04 -0.71
C GLU A 667 -1.20 -14.04 -1.86
N PRO A 668 -0.09 -14.65 -2.30
CA PRO A 668 -0.10 -15.69 -3.32
C PRO A 668 -0.87 -16.94 -2.88
N LEU A 669 -1.50 -17.60 -3.84
CA LEU A 669 -2.06 -18.93 -3.65
C LEU A 669 -0.93 -19.97 -3.66
N LEU A 670 -0.92 -20.86 -2.66
CA LEU A 670 0.02 -21.96 -2.55
C LEU A 670 -0.69 -23.28 -2.88
N ASP A 671 -0.18 -23.99 -3.88
CA ASP A 671 -0.68 -25.32 -4.31
C ASP A 671 0.20 -26.47 -3.75
N SER A 672 1.01 -26.20 -2.72
CA SER A 672 1.94 -27.16 -2.11
C SER A 672 1.50 -27.59 -0.71
N ALA A 673 1.87 -28.80 -0.32
CA ALA A 673 1.67 -29.28 1.05
C ALA A 673 2.29 -28.31 2.07
N CYS A 674 1.49 -27.91 3.07
CA CYS A 674 1.95 -27.01 4.10
C CYS A 674 3.00 -27.70 5.00
N ALA A 675 3.86 -26.92 5.66
CA ALA A 675 4.77 -27.46 6.67
C ALA A 675 3.99 -28.24 7.75
N SER A 676 4.63 -29.19 8.43
CA SER A 676 3.97 -29.93 9.51
C SER A 676 3.50 -28.98 10.61
N ALA A 677 2.26 -29.16 11.06
CA ALA A 677 1.73 -28.44 12.20
C ALA A 677 2.51 -28.82 13.47
N ALA A 678 2.57 -27.90 14.44
CA ALA A 678 3.16 -28.19 15.74
C ALA A 678 2.29 -29.19 16.52
N GLU A 679 2.92 -30.16 17.17
CA GLU A 679 2.21 -31.21 17.93
C GLU A 679 1.79 -30.75 19.33
N THR A 680 2.35 -29.64 19.84
CA THR A 680 2.06 -29.12 21.18
C THR A 680 1.66 -27.65 21.14
N SER A 681 0.92 -27.20 22.16
CA SER A 681 0.55 -25.80 22.35
C SER A 681 1.76 -24.91 22.64
N GLY A 682 2.91 -25.49 23.01
CA GLY A 682 4.13 -24.79 23.43
C GLY A 682 4.17 -24.42 24.92
N THR A 683 3.20 -24.86 25.72
CA THR A 683 3.16 -24.66 27.18
C THR A 683 2.29 -25.71 27.86
N THR A 684 2.55 -26.01 29.14
CA THR A 684 1.75 -26.96 29.93
C THR A 684 0.42 -26.38 30.42
N ALA A 685 0.24 -25.06 30.39
CA ALA A 685 -0.98 -24.40 30.83
C ALA A 685 -2.15 -24.49 29.83
N LEU A 686 -1.86 -24.86 28.58
CA LEU A 686 -2.83 -24.96 27.49
C LEU A 686 -2.89 -26.38 26.93
N THR A 687 -4.08 -26.80 26.55
CA THR A 687 -4.33 -28.09 25.89
C THR A 687 -4.91 -27.89 24.49
N ILE A 688 -4.60 -28.83 23.59
CA ILE A 688 -5.22 -28.94 22.28
C ILE A 688 -6.55 -29.69 22.46
N VAL A 689 -7.64 -29.15 21.92
CA VAL A 689 -8.94 -29.82 21.98
C VAL A 689 -8.99 -30.91 20.92
N GLU A 690 -9.07 -32.17 21.35
CA GLU A 690 -8.99 -33.33 20.46
C GLU A 690 -10.33 -33.69 19.82
N ASN A 691 -11.44 -33.55 20.55
CA ASN A 691 -12.77 -34.02 20.13
C ASN A 691 -13.56 -33.03 19.28
N VAL A 692 -13.02 -31.83 19.03
CA VAL A 692 -13.69 -30.79 18.26
C VAL A 692 -12.77 -30.34 17.15
N GLU A 693 -13.25 -30.47 15.91
CA GLU A 693 -12.52 -30.00 14.75
C GLU A 693 -12.66 -28.48 14.57
N PRO A 694 -11.59 -27.79 14.15
CA PRO A 694 -11.67 -26.38 13.78
C PRO A 694 -12.63 -26.16 12.58
N PRO A 695 -13.31 -25.00 12.51
CA PRO A 695 -14.08 -24.61 11.33
C PRO A 695 -13.21 -24.60 10.07
N LEU A 696 -13.73 -25.15 8.97
CA LEU A 696 -13.02 -25.28 7.69
C LEU A 696 -13.81 -24.57 6.58
N VAL A 697 -13.14 -23.69 5.84
CA VAL A 697 -13.69 -23.13 4.60
C VAL A 697 -13.58 -24.14 3.46
N LEU A 698 -14.52 -24.15 2.53
CA LEU A 698 -14.59 -25.14 1.44
C LEU A 698 -13.54 -24.90 0.34
N ARG A 699 -13.01 -23.68 0.26
CA ARG A 699 -12.07 -23.23 -0.78
C ARG A 699 -11.12 -22.16 -0.23
N GLU A 700 -10.15 -21.74 -1.03
CA GLU A 700 -9.23 -20.67 -0.71
C GLU A 700 -9.96 -19.39 -0.27
N PHE A 701 -9.57 -18.83 0.88
CA PHE A 701 -10.24 -17.70 1.50
C PHE A 701 -9.28 -16.88 2.36
N VAL A 702 -9.31 -15.56 2.16
CA VAL A 702 -8.69 -14.59 3.07
C VAL A 702 -9.76 -13.80 3.80
N LEU A 703 -9.48 -13.27 4.99
CA LEU A 703 -10.38 -12.31 5.65
C LEU A 703 -9.94 -10.87 5.34
N ASN A 704 -10.24 -10.40 4.12
CA ASN A 704 -9.86 -9.07 3.67
C ASN A 704 -10.93 -8.44 2.77
N PHE A 705 -12.10 -8.18 3.37
CA PHE A 705 -13.17 -7.44 2.72
C PHE A 705 -12.85 -5.95 2.61
N ASP A 706 -12.97 -5.42 1.40
CA ASP A 706 -12.87 -4.00 1.12
C ASP A 706 -14.02 -3.53 0.22
N HIS A 707 -14.22 -2.22 0.17
CA HIS A 707 -15.18 -1.61 -0.73
C HIS A 707 -14.69 -1.69 -2.18
N THR A 708 -15.60 -2.06 -3.07
CA THR A 708 -15.40 -1.97 -4.51
C THR A 708 -16.54 -1.17 -5.14
N ASP A 709 -16.19 -0.20 -5.96
CA ASP A 709 -17.13 0.52 -6.81
C ASP A 709 -17.34 -0.17 -8.17
N LEU A 710 -16.66 -1.30 -8.40
CA LEU A 710 -16.94 -2.26 -9.46
C LEU A 710 -18.25 -2.98 -9.13
N ALA A 711 -19.37 -2.28 -9.26
CA ALA A 711 -20.64 -2.96 -9.46
C ALA A 711 -20.52 -3.82 -10.73
N PRO A 712 -21.13 -5.02 -10.81
CA PRO A 712 -21.31 -5.69 -12.08
C PRO A 712 -22.00 -4.68 -12.99
N ALA A 713 -21.27 -4.15 -13.97
CA ALA A 713 -21.90 -3.37 -15.01
C ALA A 713 -22.82 -4.34 -15.72
N THR A 714 -24.11 -4.30 -15.41
CA THR A 714 -25.14 -4.89 -16.25
C THR A 714 -25.09 -4.09 -17.55
N THR A 715 -24.14 -4.42 -18.42
CA THR A 715 -24.05 -3.84 -19.76
C THR A 715 -25.29 -4.16 -20.61
N ASP A 716 -26.16 -5.04 -20.11
CA ASP A 716 -27.49 -5.30 -20.64
C ASP A 716 -28.47 -4.12 -20.44
N ALA A 717 -28.19 -3.17 -19.55
CA ALA A 717 -29.07 -2.01 -19.33
C ALA A 717 -28.92 -0.91 -20.40
N THR A 718 -27.86 -0.92 -21.21
CA THR A 718 -27.59 0.14 -22.21
C THR A 718 -27.76 -0.30 -23.66
N THR A 719 -28.19 -1.55 -23.90
CA THR A 719 -28.55 -2.01 -25.25
C THR A 719 -29.98 -2.53 -25.19
N PRO A 720 -30.95 -1.89 -25.88
CA PRO A 720 -32.27 -2.49 -26.03
C PRO A 720 -32.11 -3.89 -26.64
N PRO A 721 -32.85 -4.92 -26.17
CA PRO A 721 -32.91 -6.18 -26.88
C PRO A 721 -33.61 -5.92 -28.23
N GLY A 722 -32.84 -5.85 -29.31
CA GLY A 722 -33.35 -5.70 -30.68
C GLY A 722 -33.19 -4.32 -31.32
N ALA A 723 -31.96 -3.80 -31.39
CA ALA A 723 -31.58 -2.73 -32.32
C ALA A 723 -30.45 -3.22 -33.24
#